data_AF-A0A2E4ZVA8-F1
#
_entry.id   AF-A0A2E4ZVA8-F1
#
_cell.length_a   1.000
_cell.length_b   1.000
_cell.length_c   1.000
_cell.angle_alpha   90.00
_cell.angle_beta   90.00
_cell.angle_gamma   90.00
#
_symmetry.space_group_name_H-M   'P 1'
#
loop_
_entity.id
_entity.type
_entity.pdbx_description
1 polymer ?
#
loop_
_entity_poly.entity_id
_entity_poly.type
_entity_poly.pdbx_seq_one_letter_code
_entity_poly.pdbx_strand_id
1 'polypeptide(L)'
;MKISQILDKIDDNQLYVPAFQRQYVWKRDHVKALFNSLIKEYPTGTILTWDTNSPPELKGKKQYDKRQGAVKLILDGQQRITSLYMIIRGEIPPYYTEKEIIQDTRNLYVNIETLELQYYKKYQMVNNPLWVNLTDVFQKKVRAHHLLTELKSKNPDTETIDDERIEVIHDNFIKIENIKDRDFLEQSIPIKASIREAIDIFYIVNASGVNLTEAELALAQISGYWPDARKLILKKLFDLSDKGFVFNLDFFVYALLGVIHNIGSDMRKLHSKDNIEVIKAAWKKLDTQILDYVMNIMQSRAYVDHTKEINSVYALIPIIVYAYNKNGKMSEEKIKKAVKWFYYSQIRNRYISTMPQKLDKDIGIVVESENPFDELLGIIKSERSLEIQSDEFVGIGINHPLYSLMRWYFKSRNAVCLTTGISLRKNMGKKYTLEWDHIFPYSLLKENGYNMANRHKYQLAQEITNRAILTQIANRTKSDMEPDEYLKKVDKKALELQSIPYNPEYWKMENFELFLDERRKLLSENLNEFLDGITEMESPQLNISIDELIMEGESKHLEFKSSLRWDYREQRVNKSLEEVVLKTIAAFNNTDGGILVIGVDDDGEFLGLQNDYDSLNGDKDKFQLHLFNLLDAEYGTGYSTSSITVTFHQKDNNEVCKIEISNGDNPLYTNVTDKHGQKSQKFFVRPGNASKELASHSEVTEYINNRFSK
;
A
#
# COMPACT_ATOMS: atom_id res chain seq x y z
N MET A 1 -10.40 -38.87 -4.38
CA MET A 1 -11.35 -38.73 -5.51
C MET A 1 -10.53 -38.37 -6.73
N LYS A 2 -10.77 -39.00 -7.88
CA LYS A 2 -10.03 -38.65 -9.10
C LYS A 2 -10.35 -37.23 -9.56
N ILE A 3 -9.37 -36.55 -10.17
CA ILE A 3 -9.58 -35.19 -10.71
C ILE A 3 -10.74 -35.17 -11.71
N SER A 4 -10.80 -36.14 -12.64
CA SER A 4 -11.91 -36.28 -13.60
C SER A 4 -13.28 -36.32 -12.91
N GLN A 5 -13.41 -37.16 -11.89
CA GLN A 5 -14.64 -37.28 -11.10
C GLN A 5 -15.03 -35.98 -10.40
N ILE A 6 -14.07 -35.20 -9.92
CA ILE A 6 -14.34 -33.88 -9.31
C ILE A 6 -14.92 -32.93 -10.36
N LEU A 7 -14.32 -32.89 -11.56
CA LEU A 7 -14.78 -32.02 -12.65
C LEU A 7 -16.17 -32.45 -13.16
N ASP A 8 -16.38 -33.74 -13.36
CA ASP A 8 -17.67 -34.29 -13.79
C ASP A 8 -18.76 -33.97 -12.75
N LYS A 9 -18.47 -34.09 -11.45
CA LYS A 9 -19.41 -33.70 -10.39
C LYS A 9 -19.74 -32.21 -10.36
N ILE A 10 -18.83 -31.34 -10.80
CA ILE A 10 -19.12 -29.90 -10.96
C ILE A 10 -20.08 -29.70 -12.14
N ASP A 11 -19.81 -30.35 -13.27
CA ASP A 11 -20.64 -30.29 -14.48
C ASP A 11 -22.08 -30.81 -14.18
N ASP A 12 -22.16 -31.92 -13.45
CA ASP A 12 -23.42 -32.57 -13.06
C ASP A 12 -24.13 -31.90 -11.89
N ASN A 13 -23.54 -30.86 -11.28
CA ASN A 13 -24.10 -30.16 -10.11
C ASN A 13 -24.30 -31.09 -8.90
N GLN A 14 -23.30 -31.92 -8.61
CA GLN A 14 -23.22 -32.75 -7.42
C GLN A 14 -22.17 -32.24 -6.42
N LEU A 15 -21.26 -31.37 -6.88
CA LEU A 15 -20.25 -30.72 -6.07
C LEU A 15 -20.37 -29.20 -6.20
N TYR A 16 -20.64 -28.55 -5.07
CA TYR A 16 -20.96 -27.13 -5.01
C TYR A 16 -19.92 -26.32 -4.26
N VAL A 17 -19.96 -25.01 -4.46
CA VAL A 17 -19.07 -24.05 -3.82
C VAL A 17 -19.93 -23.10 -2.97
N PRO A 18 -19.72 -23.02 -1.64
CA PRO A 18 -20.44 -22.08 -0.79
C PRO A 18 -20.20 -20.62 -1.20
N ALA A 19 -21.24 -19.79 -1.09
CA ALA A 19 -21.18 -18.37 -1.43
C ALA A 19 -20.12 -17.63 -0.62
N PHE A 20 -19.92 -17.98 0.66
CA PHE A 20 -18.95 -17.32 1.53
C PHE A 20 -17.49 -17.46 1.07
N GLN A 21 -17.15 -18.41 0.18
CA GLN A 21 -15.80 -18.53 -0.33
C GLN A 21 -15.40 -17.36 -1.23
N ARG A 22 -14.11 -17.00 -1.21
CA ARG A 22 -13.60 -15.85 -1.98
C ARG A 22 -13.66 -16.05 -3.50
N GLN A 23 -13.43 -14.96 -4.24
CA GLN A 23 -13.29 -14.96 -5.70
C GLN A 23 -12.05 -15.76 -6.15
N TYR A 24 -11.87 -15.97 -7.46
CA TYR A 24 -10.66 -16.64 -7.95
C TYR A 24 -9.48 -15.66 -7.95
N VAL A 25 -8.49 -15.91 -7.10
CA VAL A 25 -7.34 -15.02 -6.83
C VAL A 25 -6.00 -15.61 -7.27
N TRP A 26 -5.99 -16.88 -7.70
CA TRP A 26 -4.76 -17.55 -8.10
C TRP A 26 -4.16 -16.91 -9.36
N LYS A 27 -2.95 -16.37 -9.21
CA LYS A 27 -2.12 -15.91 -10.32
C LYS A 27 -1.57 -17.06 -11.16
N ARG A 28 -1.14 -16.71 -12.37
CA ARG A 28 -0.52 -17.60 -13.36
C ARG A 28 0.54 -18.54 -12.78
N ASP A 29 1.41 -18.04 -11.92
CA ASP A 29 2.51 -18.82 -11.32
C ASP A 29 2.02 -19.94 -10.38
N HIS A 30 0.92 -19.72 -9.65
CA HIS A 30 0.33 -20.77 -8.79
C HIS A 30 -0.20 -21.94 -9.63
N VAL A 31 -0.87 -21.63 -10.75
CA VAL A 31 -1.38 -22.66 -11.68
C VAL A 31 -0.22 -23.41 -12.33
N LYS A 32 0.83 -22.69 -12.77
CA LYS A 32 2.06 -23.32 -13.28
C LYS A 32 2.69 -24.26 -12.24
N ALA A 33 2.79 -23.84 -10.99
CA ALA A 33 3.33 -24.67 -9.90
C ALA A 33 2.46 -25.92 -9.63
N LEU A 34 1.14 -25.77 -9.61
CA LEU A 34 0.21 -26.89 -9.44
C LEU A 34 0.38 -27.94 -10.55
N PHE A 35 0.35 -27.53 -11.82
CA PHE A 35 0.54 -28.45 -12.94
C PHE A 35 1.95 -29.05 -12.96
N ASN A 36 2.98 -28.31 -12.56
CA ASN A 36 4.33 -28.85 -12.43
C ASN A 36 4.38 -29.99 -11.40
N SER A 37 3.76 -29.83 -10.22
CA SER A 37 3.64 -30.89 -9.22
C SER A 37 2.83 -32.08 -9.73
N LEU A 38 1.75 -31.83 -10.48
CA LEU A 38 0.95 -32.88 -11.11
C LEU A 38 1.70 -33.61 -12.23
N ILE A 39 2.62 -32.97 -12.94
CA ILE A 39 3.46 -33.69 -13.91
C ILE A 39 4.56 -34.48 -13.18
N LYS A 40 5.09 -33.96 -12.07
CA LYS A 40 6.19 -34.58 -11.32
C LYS A 40 5.78 -35.65 -10.31
N GLU A 41 4.48 -35.94 -10.16
CA GLU A 41 4.01 -36.92 -9.17
C GLU A 41 4.16 -36.45 -7.72
N TYR A 42 4.27 -35.13 -7.51
CA TYR A 42 4.39 -34.57 -6.17
C TYR A 42 3.03 -34.36 -5.51
N PRO A 43 2.94 -34.44 -4.17
CA PRO A 43 1.72 -34.15 -3.43
C PRO A 43 1.20 -32.74 -3.73
N THR A 44 -0.09 -32.63 -4.02
CA THR A 44 -0.77 -31.34 -4.31
C THR A 44 -1.72 -30.89 -3.20
N GLY A 45 -1.58 -31.48 -2.01
CA GLY A 45 -2.43 -31.25 -0.83
C GLY A 45 -3.77 -32.00 -0.88
N THR A 46 -4.59 -31.81 0.14
CA THR A 46 -5.94 -32.40 0.28
C THR A 46 -7.03 -31.43 -0.18
N ILE A 47 -8.23 -31.91 -0.47
CA ILE A 47 -9.46 -31.11 -0.50
C ILE A 47 -10.26 -31.39 0.76
N LEU A 48 -10.87 -30.34 1.31
CA LEU A 48 -11.83 -30.47 2.39
C LEU A 48 -13.23 -30.32 1.80
N THR A 49 -14.09 -31.31 2.01
CA THR A 49 -15.48 -31.27 1.58
C THR A 49 -16.42 -31.32 2.77
N TRP A 50 -17.65 -30.86 2.59
CA TRP A 50 -18.70 -30.97 3.60
C TRP A 50 -19.98 -31.45 2.97
N ASP A 51 -20.46 -32.60 3.43
CA ASP A 51 -21.74 -33.16 3.00
C ASP A 51 -22.84 -32.55 3.87
N THR A 52 -23.93 -32.00 3.31
CA THR A 52 -25.01 -31.37 4.09
C THR A 52 -26.37 -31.43 3.40
N ASN A 53 -27.44 -31.55 4.18
CA ASN A 53 -28.83 -31.48 3.72
C ASN A 53 -29.38 -30.04 3.75
N SER A 54 -28.65 -29.12 4.36
CA SER A 54 -29.02 -27.71 4.55
C SER A 54 -27.83 -26.83 4.18
N PRO A 55 -27.46 -26.79 2.88
CA PRO A 55 -26.34 -25.98 2.43
C PRO A 55 -26.62 -24.48 2.67
N PRO A 56 -25.57 -23.67 2.88
CA PRO A 56 -25.67 -22.21 2.84
C PRO A 56 -25.99 -21.74 1.42
N GLU A 57 -26.07 -20.42 1.20
CA GLU A 57 -26.13 -19.88 -0.16
C GLU A 57 -24.96 -20.43 -0.98
N LEU A 58 -25.24 -20.81 -2.23
CA LEU A 58 -24.28 -21.42 -3.15
C LEU A 58 -23.85 -20.41 -4.21
N LYS A 59 -22.63 -20.54 -4.71
CA LYS A 59 -22.17 -19.77 -5.87
C LYS A 59 -22.81 -20.24 -7.16
N GLY A 60 -22.91 -19.32 -8.12
CA GLY A 60 -23.46 -19.57 -9.45
C GLY A 60 -24.97 -19.35 -9.52
N LYS A 61 -25.55 -19.64 -10.69
CA LYS A 61 -26.98 -19.39 -10.97
C LYS A 61 -27.92 -20.45 -10.39
N LYS A 62 -27.41 -21.67 -10.15
CA LYS A 62 -28.22 -22.79 -9.68
C LYS A 62 -28.27 -22.81 -8.16
N GLN A 63 -29.48 -22.78 -7.62
CA GLN A 63 -29.73 -22.93 -6.19
C GLN A 63 -29.98 -24.40 -5.85
N TYR A 64 -29.67 -24.77 -4.60
CA TYR A 64 -29.96 -26.10 -4.07
C TYR A 64 -31.46 -26.39 -4.08
N ASP A 65 -31.85 -27.54 -4.64
CA ASP A 65 -33.20 -28.08 -4.53
C ASP A 65 -33.24 -29.12 -3.41
N LYS A 66 -34.13 -28.94 -2.44
CA LYS A 66 -34.32 -29.87 -1.31
C LYS A 66 -34.62 -31.31 -1.74
N ARG A 67 -35.10 -31.52 -2.97
CA ARG A 67 -35.35 -32.87 -3.54
C ARG A 67 -34.07 -33.64 -3.84
N GLN A 68 -32.92 -32.97 -3.91
CA GLN A 68 -31.62 -33.59 -4.22
C GLN A 68 -30.98 -34.31 -3.02
N GLY A 69 -31.48 -34.10 -1.80
CA GLY A 69 -30.91 -34.68 -0.59
C GLY A 69 -29.55 -34.09 -0.23
N ALA A 70 -28.67 -34.88 0.41
CA ALA A 70 -27.36 -34.40 0.82
C ALA A 70 -26.52 -33.96 -0.39
N VAL A 71 -26.04 -32.71 -0.36
CA VAL A 71 -25.09 -32.19 -1.34
C VAL A 71 -23.70 -32.07 -0.75
N LYS A 72 -22.69 -32.18 -1.61
CA LYS A 72 -21.28 -32.03 -1.23
C LYS A 72 -20.80 -30.62 -1.56
N LEU A 73 -20.19 -29.96 -0.58
CA LEU A 73 -19.62 -28.62 -0.70
C LEU A 73 -18.10 -28.68 -0.63
N ILE A 74 -17.42 -27.94 -1.49
CA ILE A 74 -15.97 -27.73 -1.39
C ILE A 74 -15.73 -26.65 -0.34
N LEU A 75 -15.02 -26.98 0.74
CA LEU A 75 -14.56 -26.03 1.75
C LEU A 75 -13.10 -25.63 1.54
N ASP A 76 -12.21 -26.54 1.19
CA ASP A 76 -10.83 -26.20 0.81
C ASP A 76 -10.43 -26.87 -0.51
N GLY A 77 -9.50 -26.24 -1.22
CA GLY A 77 -9.03 -26.69 -2.53
C GLY A 77 -9.79 -26.05 -3.70
N GLN A 78 -10.71 -25.13 -3.42
CA GLN A 78 -11.50 -24.41 -4.43
C GLN A 78 -10.64 -23.81 -5.55
N GLN A 79 -9.56 -23.10 -5.21
CA GLN A 79 -8.68 -22.45 -6.20
C GLN A 79 -7.92 -23.48 -7.06
N ARG A 80 -7.51 -24.61 -6.48
CA ARG A 80 -6.85 -25.72 -7.18
C ARG A 80 -7.82 -26.38 -8.16
N ILE A 81 -9.02 -26.73 -7.69
CA ILE A 81 -10.08 -27.33 -8.51
C ILE A 81 -10.53 -26.38 -9.62
N THR A 82 -10.69 -25.08 -9.33
CA THR A 82 -11.03 -24.06 -10.34
C THR A 82 -9.96 -23.99 -11.44
N SER A 83 -8.67 -24.02 -11.05
CA SER A 83 -7.56 -23.98 -12.01
C SER A 83 -7.50 -25.25 -12.88
N LEU A 84 -7.73 -26.41 -12.27
CA LEU A 84 -7.84 -27.69 -12.99
C LEU A 84 -8.99 -27.65 -13.99
N TYR A 85 -10.16 -27.17 -13.56
CA TYR A 85 -11.33 -27.03 -14.43
C TYR A 85 -11.04 -26.09 -15.61
N MET A 86 -10.50 -24.89 -15.36
CA MET A 86 -10.20 -23.91 -16.40
C MET A 86 -9.20 -24.42 -17.44
N ILE A 87 -8.19 -25.19 -17.04
CA ILE A 87 -7.20 -25.75 -17.97
C ILE A 87 -7.73 -27.00 -18.68
N ILE A 88 -8.34 -27.95 -17.97
CA ILE A 88 -8.77 -29.24 -18.53
C ILE A 88 -10.02 -29.07 -19.40
N ARG A 89 -11.01 -28.29 -18.94
CA ARG A 89 -12.24 -28.00 -19.69
C ARG A 89 -12.10 -26.81 -20.63
N GLY A 90 -11.17 -25.89 -20.39
CA GLY A 90 -11.01 -24.67 -21.20
C GLY A 90 -12.03 -23.56 -20.91
N GLU A 91 -12.93 -23.77 -19.94
CA GLU A 91 -14.07 -22.92 -19.63
C GLU A 91 -14.04 -22.43 -18.18
N ILE A 92 -14.75 -21.35 -17.90
CA ILE A 92 -14.92 -20.87 -16.51
C ILE A 92 -15.98 -21.76 -15.85
N PRO A 93 -15.73 -22.30 -14.64
CA PRO A 93 -16.71 -23.14 -13.95
C PRO A 93 -18.06 -22.44 -13.73
N PRO A 94 -19.17 -23.19 -13.67
CA PRO A 94 -20.52 -22.61 -13.58
C PRO A 94 -20.80 -21.81 -12.29
N TYR A 95 -19.96 -21.96 -11.27
CA TYR A 95 -20.02 -21.21 -10.01
C TYR A 95 -19.25 -19.89 -10.04
N TYR A 96 -18.63 -19.51 -11.16
CA TYR A 96 -17.99 -18.21 -11.35
C TYR A 96 -18.53 -17.48 -12.57
N THR A 97 -18.56 -16.17 -12.49
CA THR A 97 -18.70 -15.27 -13.64
C THR A 97 -17.33 -14.74 -14.08
N GLU A 98 -17.22 -14.24 -15.32
CA GLU A 98 -15.97 -13.61 -15.81
C GLU A 98 -15.46 -12.50 -14.89
N LYS A 99 -16.37 -11.70 -14.30
CA LYS A 99 -16.02 -10.61 -13.37
C LYS A 99 -15.44 -11.11 -12.04
N GLU A 100 -15.65 -12.37 -11.67
CA GLU A 100 -15.15 -12.98 -10.44
C GLU A 100 -13.80 -13.69 -10.63
N ILE A 101 -13.29 -13.73 -11.87
CA ILE A 101 -11.95 -14.21 -12.20
C ILE A 101 -11.02 -13.00 -12.29
N ILE A 102 -10.24 -12.74 -11.23
CA ILE A 102 -9.35 -11.57 -11.19
C ILE A 102 -8.30 -11.63 -12.29
N GLN A 103 -7.76 -12.82 -12.55
CA GLN A 103 -6.82 -13.08 -13.62
C GLN A 103 -7.17 -14.40 -14.32
N ASP A 104 -7.40 -14.34 -15.62
CA ASP A 104 -7.58 -15.55 -16.43
C ASP A 104 -6.23 -16.28 -16.59
N THR A 105 -6.19 -17.50 -16.05
CA THR A 105 -5.01 -18.37 -16.01
C THR A 105 -5.03 -19.48 -17.07
N ARG A 106 -6.01 -19.45 -18.00
CA ARG A 106 -6.01 -20.32 -19.18
C ARG A 106 -4.81 -20.02 -20.09
N ASN A 107 -4.59 -20.89 -21.08
CA ASN A 107 -3.46 -20.82 -22.03
C ASN A 107 -2.08 -21.06 -21.40
N LEU A 108 -1.99 -22.08 -20.56
CA LEU A 108 -0.73 -22.63 -20.08
C LEU A 108 -0.19 -23.63 -21.12
N TYR A 109 1.04 -23.44 -21.55
CA TYR A 109 1.72 -24.32 -22.51
C TYR A 109 2.71 -25.21 -21.79
N VAL A 110 2.94 -26.39 -22.37
CA VAL A 110 3.95 -27.35 -21.96
C VAL A 110 4.87 -27.64 -23.13
N ASN A 111 6.17 -27.68 -22.88
CA ASN A 111 7.10 -28.27 -23.82
C ASN A 111 7.01 -29.78 -23.67
N ILE A 112 6.57 -30.49 -24.71
CA ILE A 112 6.28 -31.92 -24.63
C ILE A 112 7.54 -32.78 -24.41
N GLU A 113 8.73 -32.31 -24.79
CA GLU A 113 9.98 -33.06 -24.55
C GLU A 113 10.52 -32.83 -23.15
N THR A 114 10.59 -31.57 -22.71
CA THR A 114 11.23 -31.21 -21.44
C THR A 114 10.26 -31.16 -20.26
N LEU A 115 8.95 -31.22 -20.53
CA LEU A 115 7.86 -30.99 -19.57
C LEU A 115 7.90 -29.59 -18.92
N GLU A 116 8.63 -28.64 -19.49
CA GLU A 116 8.66 -27.26 -19.00
C GLU A 116 7.31 -26.59 -19.24
N LEU A 117 6.78 -25.93 -18.20
CA LEU A 117 5.52 -25.19 -18.28
C LEU A 117 5.76 -23.70 -18.44
N GLN A 118 5.05 -23.06 -19.36
CA GLN A 118 5.19 -21.62 -19.58
C GLN A 118 3.93 -21.00 -20.20
N TYR A 119 3.61 -19.77 -19.81
CA TYR A 119 2.58 -18.99 -20.50
C TYR A 119 3.13 -18.42 -21.80
N TYR A 120 2.24 -18.20 -22.78
CA TYR A 120 2.62 -17.85 -24.15
C TYR A 120 3.68 -16.75 -24.25
N LYS A 121 4.79 -17.06 -24.92
CA LYS A 121 5.91 -16.16 -25.20
C LYS A 121 6.27 -16.24 -26.69
N LYS A 122 5.97 -15.18 -27.43
CA LYS A 122 6.11 -15.13 -28.90
C LYS A 122 7.50 -15.61 -29.39
N TYR A 123 8.57 -15.10 -28.77
CA TYR A 123 9.95 -15.41 -29.16
C TYR A 123 10.37 -16.88 -28.92
N GLN A 124 9.72 -17.57 -27.98
CA GLN A 124 10.02 -18.97 -27.64
C GLN A 124 9.13 -19.96 -28.40
N MET A 125 7.88 -19.59 -28.68
CA MET A 125 6.84 -20.56 -29.05
C MET A 125 6.38 -20.49 -30.51
N VAL A 126 6.53 -19.36 -31.21
CA VAL A 126 5.99 -19.22 -32.59
C VAL A 126 6.61 -20.21 -33.57
N ASN A 127 7.92 -20.47 -33.44
CA ASN A 127 8.65 -21.34 -34.36
C ASN A 127 8.98 -22.71 -33.74
N ASN A 128 8.47 -23.01 -32.54
CA ASN A 128 8.78 -24.26 -31.84
C ASN A 128 7.49 -25.06 -31.59
N PRO A 129 7.20 -26.10 -32.40
CA PRO A 129 5.97 -26.88 -32.29
C PRO A 129 5.87 -27.71 -31.01
N LEU A 130 6.99 -27.94 -30.30
CA LEU A 130 7.02 -28.71 -29.05
C LEU A 130 6.24 -28.04 -27.92
N TRP A 131 5.98 -26.72 -28.03
CA TRP A 131 5.14 -25.99 -27.09
C TRP A 131 3.67 -26.15 -27.43
N VAL A 132 2.99 -27.02 -26.68
CA VAL A 132 1.58 -27.34 -26.88
C VAL A 132 0.75 -26.77 -25.74
N ASN A 133 -0.43 -26.23 -26.06
CA ASN A 133 -1.38 -25.77 -25.04
C ASN A 133 -1.95 -26.96 -24.27
N LEU A 134 -1.88 -26.94 -22.93
CA LEU A 134 -2.38 -28.04 -22.10
C LEU A 134 -3.86 -28.32 -22.32
N THR A 135 -4.69 -27.30 -22.53
CA THR A 135 -6.12 -27.47 -22.80
C THR A 135 -6.35 -28.28 -24.07
N ASP A 136 -5.54 -28.05 -25.11
CA ASP A 136 -5.66 -28.79 -26.37
C ASP A 136 -5.22 -30.25 -26.23
N VAL A 137 -4.27 -30.54 -25.32
CA VAL A 137 -3.90 -31.92 -24.95
C VAL A 137 -5.07 -32.61 -24.23
N PHE A 138 -5.62 -31.99 -23.17
CA PHE A 138 -6.71 -32.57 -22.39
C PHE A 138 -8.00 -32.78 -23.20
N GLN A 139 -8.31 -31.85 -24.12
CA GLN A 139 -9.45 -31.95 -25.03
C GLN A 139 -9.18 -32.83 -26.26
N LYS A 140 -7.99 -33.46 -26.34
CA LYS A 140 -7.56 -34.33 -27.45
C LYS A 140 -7.58 -33.67 -28.83
N LYS A 141 -7.45 -32.35 -28.89
CA LYS A 141 -7.29 -31.57 -30.12
C LYS A 141 -5.90 -31.75 -30.73
N VAL A 142 -4.89 -31.85 -29.87
CA VAL A 142 -3.51 -32.19 -30.24
C VAL A 142 -3.15 -33.54 -29.63
N ARG A 143 -2.46 -34.37 -30.41
CA ARG A 143 -1.95 -35.69 -30.01
C ARG A 143 -0.50 -35.84 -30.46
N ALA A 144 0.23 -36.80 -29.88
CA ALA A 144 1.61 -37.08 -30.23
C ALA A 144 1.85 -37.18 -31.75
N HIS A 145 1.01 -37.91 -32.48
CA HIS A 145 1.16 -38.08 -33.93
C HIS A 145 1.00 -36.77 -34.74
N HIS A 146 0.14 -35.83 -34.31
CA HIS A 146 0.00 -34.53 -34.96
C HIS A 146 1.31 -33.73 -34.80
N LEU A 147 1.87 -33.73 -33.58
CA LEU A 147 3.12 -33.03 -33.28
C LEU A 147 4.30 -33.61 -34.06
N LEU A 148 4.42 -34.93 -34.10
CA LEU A 148 5.48 -35.63 -34.85
C LEU A 148 5.38 -35.34 -36.36
N THR A 149 4.17 -35.23 -36.90
CA THR A 149 3.96 -34.86 -38.31
C THR A 149 4.39 -33.42 -38.56
N GLU A 150 4.06 -32.49 -37.66
CA GLU A 150 4.46 -31.09 -37.77
C GLU A 150 5.99 -30.92 -37.69
N LEU A 151 6.65 -31.61 -36.77
CA LEU A 151 8.12 -31.63 -36.65
C LEU A 151 8.78 -32.10 -37.95
N LYS A 152 8.30 -33.21 -38.53
CA LYS A 152 8.79 -33.72 -39.83
C LYS A 152 8.59 -32.73 -40.97
N SER A 153 7.47 -32.01 -40.98
CA SER A 153 7.17 -31.03 -42.04
C SER A 153 8.03 -29.77 -41.98
N LYS A 154 8.51 -29.37 -40.80
CA LYS A 154 9.32 -28.16 -40.60
C LYS A 154 10.81 -28.40 -40.85
N ASN A 155 11.31 -29.62 -40.67
CA ASN A 155 12.70 -30.00 -40.92
C ASN A 155 12.81 -31.25 -41.82
N PRO A 156 12.38 -31.19 -43.09
CA PRO A 156 12.31 -32.36 -43.97
C PRO A 156 13.66 -33.00 -44.33
N ASP A 157 14.77 -32.25 -44.24
CA ASP A 157 16.10 -32.68 -44.75
C ASP A 157 17.18 -32.90 -43.66
N THR A 158 16.90 -32.66 -42.37
CA THR A 158 17.96 -32.63 -41.31
C THR A 158 17.63 -33.29 -39.97
N GLU A 159 16.40 -33.72 -39.69
CA GLU A 159 16.07 -34.44 -38.45
C GLU A 159 15.42 -35.80 -38.76
N THR A 160 16.22 -36.87 -38.78
CA THR A 160 15.69 -38.18 -38.39
C THR A 160 15.30 -38.07 -36.92
N ILE A 161 14.00 -37.90 -36.65
CA ILE A 161 13.46 -38.06 -35.29
C ILE A 161 13.71 -39.52 -34.92
N ASP A 162 14.66 -39.75 -34.01
CA ASP A 162 14.97 -41.08 -33.53
C ASP A 162 13.79 -41.70 -32.75
N ASP A 163 13.79 -43.02 -32.64
CA ASP A 163 12.73 -43.75 -31.96
C ASP A 163 12.64 -43.36 -30.47
N GLU A 164 13.76 -43.04 -29.84
CA GLU A 164 13.84 -42.59 -28.44
C GLU A 164 13.06 -41.29 -28.21
N ARG A 165 13.23 -40.30 -29.08
CA ARG A 165 12.50 -39.02 -29.02
C ARG A 165 11.01 -39.20 -29.30
N ILE A 166 10.63 -40.12 -30.18
CA ILE A 166 9.22 -40.48 -30.42
C ILE A 166 8.61 -41.07 -29.15
N GLU A 167 9.30 -42.00 -28.49
CA GLU A 167 8.86 -42.60 -27.24
C GLU A 167 8.72 -41.55 -26.14
N VAL A 168 9.71 -40.68 -25.94
CA VAL A 168 9.66 -39.59 -24.95
C VAL A 168 8.45 -38.67 -25.18
N ILE A 169 8.19 -38.27 -26.43
CA ILE A 169 7.03 -37.45 -26.76
C ILE A 169 5.73 -38.20 -26.42
N HIS A 170 5.62 -39.47 -26.80
CA HIS A 170 4.44 -40.28 -26.54
C HIS A 170 4.17 -40.45 -25.04
N ASP A 171 5.19 -40.82 -24.27
CA ASP A 171 5.13 -41.01 -22.83
C ASP A 171 4.77 -39.73 -22.10
N ASN A 172 5.32 -38.59 -22.53
CA ASN A 172 5.01 -37.30 -21.93
C ASN A 172 3.56 -36.86 -22.24
N PHE A 173 3.03 -37.15 -23.43
CA PHE A 173 1.60 -36.96 -23.72
C PHE A 173 0.73 -37.80 -22.78
N ILE A 174 1.05 -39.09 -22.61
CA ILE A 174 0.33 -39.98 -21.69
C ILE A 174 0.41 -39.45 -20.25
N LYS A 175 1.59 -39.02 -19.82
CA LYS A 175 1.83 -38.48 -18.47
C LYS A 175 0.94 -37.26 -18.19
N ILE A 176 0.82 -36.35 -19.15
CA ILE A 176 -0.06 -35.19 -19.05
C ILE A 176 -1.53 -35.63 -19.04
N GLU A 177 -1.95 -36.50 -19.95
CA GLU A 177 -3.33 -36.99 -20.02
C GLU A 177 -3.77 -37.70 -18.72
N ASN A 178 -2.87 -38.43 -18.09
CA ASN A 178 -3.11 -39.17 -16.84
C ASN A 178 -3.29 -38.27 -15.62
N ILE A 179 -3.01 -36.96 -15.71
CA ILE A 179 -3.30 -36.00 -14.62
C ILE A 179 -4.77 -36.07 -14.22
N LYS A 180 -5.70 -36.28 -15.17
CA LYS A 180 -7.14 -36.41 -14.88
C LYS A 180 -7.48 -37.62 -13.98
N ASP A 181 -6.65 -38.66 -14.02
CA ASP A 181 -6.87 -39.91 -13.30
C ASP A 181 -6.22 -39.95 -11.92
N ARG A 182 -5.48 -38.89 -11.56
CA ARG A 182 -4.84 -38.77 -10.26
C ARG A 182 -5.83 -38.50 -9.15
N ASP A 183 -5.51 -39.04 -7.99
CA ASP A 183 -6.26 -38.81 -6.77
C ASP A 183 -5.95 -37.46 -6.13
N PHE A 184 -7.00 -36.69 -5.93
CA PHE A 184 -7.03 -35.61 -4.97
C PHE A 184 -7.51 -36.17 -3.63
N LEU A 185 -6.65 -36.14 -2.61
CA LEU A 185 -6.97 -36.67 -1.29
C LEU A 185 -8.11 -35.87 -0.66
N GLU A 186 -9.22 -36.54 -0.36
CA GLU A 186 -10.44 -35.91 0.18
C GLU A 186 -10.54 -36.15 1.68
N GLN A 187 -10.77 -35.07 2.42
CA GLN A 187 -11.19 -35.10 3.82
C GLN A 187 -12.63 -34.58 3.86
N SER A 188 -13.56 -35.34 4.45
CA SER A 188 -14.97 -34.92 4.50
C SER A 188 -15.43 -34.61 5.92
N ILE A 189 -16.10 -33.48 6.07
CA ILE A 189 -16.86 -33.10 7.26
C ILE A 189 -18.22 -33.80 7.21
N PRO A 190 -18.65 -34.46 8.30
CA PRO A 190 -19.91 -35.22 8.32
C PRO A 190 -21.15 -34.31 8.27
N ILE A 191 -22.27 -34.90 7.82
CA ILE A 191 -23.59 -34.23 7.64
C ILE A 191 -24.14 -33.58 8.91
N LYS A 192 -23.72 -34.06 10.09
CA LYS A 192 -24.15 -33.50 11.38
C LYS A 192 -23.55 -32.13 11.70
N ALA A 193 -22.49 -31.71 11.00
CA ALA A 193 -21.87 -30.41 11.23
C ALA A 193 -22.80 -29.28 10.78
N SER A 194 -22.88 -28.23 11.58
CA SER A 194 -23.57 -26.99 11.28
C SER A 194 -22.78 -26.11 10.30
N ILE A 195 -23.45 -25.14 9.66
CA ILE A 195 -22.80 -24.13 8.80
C ILE A 195 -21.67 -23.42 9.54
N ARG A 196 -21.87 -23.09 10.83
CA ARG A 196 -20.87 -22.42 11.66
C ARG A 196 -19.64 -23.29 11.87
N GLU A 197 -19.83 -24.55 12.27
CA GLU A 197 -18.71 -25.50 12.44
C GLU A 197 -17.96 -25.73 11.11
N ALA A 198 -18.67 -25.77 9.99
CA ALA A 198 -18.05 -25.87 8.67
C ALA A 198 -17.19 -24.63 8.33
N ILE A 199 -17.65 -23.43 8.68
CA ILE A 199 -16.87 -22.18 8.53
C ILE A 199 -15.66 -22.16 9.49
N ASP A 200 -15.81 -22.63 10.72
CA ASP A 200 -14.73 -22.69 11.71
C ASP A 200 -13.66 -23.73 11.32
N ILE A 201 -14.06 -24.89 10.80
CA ILE A 201 -13.13 -25.89 10.25
C ILE A 201 -12.45 -25.35 8.98
N PHE A 202 -13.20 -24.68 8.12
CA PHE A 202 -12.64 -23.95 6.98
C PHE A 202 -11.57 -22.95 7.41
N TYR A 203 -11.81 -22.20 8.49
CA TYR A 203 -10.83 -21.27 9.09
C TYR A 203 -9.55 -22.00 9.52
N ILE A 204 -9.67 -23.08 10.31
CA ILE A 204 -8.53 -23.84 10.83
C ILE A 204 -7.66 -24.40 9.69
N VAL A 205 -8.30 -24.96 8.65
CA VAL A 205 -7.58 -25.60 7.54
C VAL A 205 -6.94 -24.57 6.60
N ASN A 206 -7.55 -23.40 6.41
CA ASN A 206 -6.99 -22.34 5.55
C ASN A 206 -5.83 -21.56 6.19
N ALA A 207 -5.57 -21.71 7.48
CA ALA A 207 -4.45 -21.04 8.17
C ALA A 207 -3.06 -21.48 7.67
N SER A 208 -2.97 -22.58 6.91
CA SER A 208 -1.73 -23.12 6.33
C SER A 208 -1.55 -22.81 4.83
N GLY A 209 -2.48 -22.09 4.20
CA GLY A 209 -2.53 -21.85 2.74
C GLY A 209 -2.23 -20.40 2.33
N VAL A 210 -2.78 -19.94 1.19
CA VAL A 210 -2.82 -18.49 0.90
C VAL A 210 -3.83 -17.88 1.87
N ASN A 211 -3.34 -17.43 3.01
CA ASN A 211 -4.13 -16.98 4.15
C ASN A 211 -5.24 -16.02 3.71
N LEU A 212 -6.45 -16.27 4.22
CA LEU A 212 -7.54 -15.31 4.16
C LEU A 212 -7.18 -14.13 5.06
N THR A 213 -7.58 -12.92 4.66
CA THR A 213 -7.43 -11.77 5.56
C THR A 213 -8.43 -11.89 6.72
N GLU A 214 -8.15 -11.25 7.85
CA GLU A 214 -9.11 -11.23 8.98
C GLU A 214 -10.49 -10.68 8.56
N ALA A 215 -10.50 -9.75 7.61
CA ALA A 215 -11.72 -9.21 7.03
C ALA A 215 -12.47 -10.24 6.16
N GLU A 216 -11.78 -11.01 5.32
CA GLU A 216 -12.39 -12.11 4.57
C GLU A 216 -13.01 -13.16 5.50
N LEU A 217 -12.36 -13.43 6.63
CA LEU A 217 -12.84 -14.34 7.67
C LEU A 217 -14.09 -13.81 8.37
N ALA A 218 -14.07 -12.54 8.78
CA ALA A 218 -15.27 -11.90 9.33
C ALA A 218 -16.43 -11.93 8.35
N LEU A 219 -16.19 -11.67 7.06
CA LEU A 219 -17.24 -11.76 6.04
C LEU A 219 -17.79 -13.18 5.87
N ALA A 220 -16.95 -14.21 5.99
CA ALA A 220 -17.40 -15.59 5.97
C ALA A 220 -18.32 -15.90 7.17
N GLN A 221 -17.95 -15.44 8.38
CA GLN A 221 -18.77 -15.57 9.59
C GLN A 221 -20.09 -14.80 9.46
N ILE A 222 -20.06 -13.55 8.97
CA ILE A 222 -21.25 -12.74 8.67
C ILE A 222 -22.18 -13.50 7.72
N SER A 223 -21.62 -14.11 6.67
CA SER A 223 -22.39 -14.89 5.70
C SER A 223 -23.05 -16.13 6.31
N GLY A 224 -22.52 -16.66 7.41
CA GLY A 224 -23.09 -17.78 8.15
C GLY A 224 -24.46 -17.46 8.78
N TYR A 225 -24.69 -16.21 9.21
CA TYR A 225 -25.96 -15.78 9.80
C TYR A 225 -26.74 -14.75 8.95
N TRP A 226 -26.10 -14.11 7.98
CA TRP A 226 -26.73 -13.26 6.97
C TRP A 226 -26.29 -13.72 5.56
N PRO A 227 -26.99 -14.69 4.95
CA PRO A 227 -26.57 -15.30 3.69
C PRO A 227 -26.34 -14.28 2.56
N ASP A 228 -27.24 -13.32 2.39
CA ASP A 228 -27.17 -12.32 1.31
C ASP A 228 -26.02 -11.30 1.45
N ALA A 229 -25.32 -11.25 2.59
CA ALA A 229 -24.32 -10.22 2.90
C ALA A 229 -23.30 -10.04 1.77
N ARG A 230 -22.67 -11.14 1.37
CA ARG A 230 -21.60 -11.13 0.36
C ARG A 230 -22.13 -10.69 -1.00
N LYS A 231 -23.31 -11.17 -1.40
CA LYS A 231 -23.93 -10.81 -2.68
C LYS A 231 -24.24 -9.31 -2.75
N LEU A 232 -24.75 -8.73 -1.66
CA LEU A 232 -25.05 -7.30 -1.58
C LEU A 232 -23.78 -6.45 -1.62
N ILE A 233 -22.73 -6.84 -0.88
CA ILE A 233 -21.42 -6.17 -0.90
C ILE A 233 -20.79 -6.26 -2.29
N LEU A 234 -20.82 -7.43 -2.93
CA LEU A 234 -20.30 -7.61 -4.30
C LEU A 234 -21.03 -6.73 -5.31
N LYS A 235 -22.36 -6.62 -5.21
CA LYS A 235 -23.14 -5.73 -6.06
C LYS A 235 -22.63 -4.29 -5.92
N LYS A 236 -22.50 -3.77 -4.69
CA LYS A 236 -22.01 -2.42 -4.46
C LYS A 236 -20.57 -2.22 -4.91
N LEU A 237 -19.71 -3.22 -4.73
CA LEU A 237 -18.33 -3.21 -5.21
C LEU A 237 -18.28 -3.03 -6.73
N PHE A 238 -19.10 -3.76 -7.49
CA PHE A 238 -19.18 -3.59 -8.94
C PHE A 238 -19.80 -2.25 -9.35
N ASP A 239 -20.87 -1.81 -8.68
CA ASP A 239 -21.50 -0.51 -8.94
C ASP A 239 -20.51 0.66 -8.73
N LEU A 240 -19.65 0.59 -7.71
CA LEU A 240 -18.59 1.57 -7.47
C LEU A 240 -17.42 1.43 -8.47
N SER A 241 -17.06 0.20 -8.84
CA SER A 241 -16.03 -0.07 -9.86
C SER A 241 -16.40 0.53 -11.21
N ASP A 242 -17.67 0.46 -11.62
CA ASP A 242 -18.17 1.07 -12.85
C ASP A 242 -18.07 2.61 -12.83
N LYS A 243 -18.01 3.21 -11.64
CA LYS A 243 -17.77 4.66 -11.41
C LYS A 243 -16.28 5.02 -11.22
N GLY A 244 -15.36 4.07 -11.35
CA GLY A 244 -13.91 4.26 -11.18
C GLY A 244 -13.36 3.87 -9.79
N PHE A 245 -14.21 3.49 -8.85
CA PHE A 245 -13.79 3.12 -7.50
C PHE A 245 -13.70 1.60 -7.32
N VAL A 246 -12.52 1.06 -7.58
CA VAL A 246 -12.23 -0.38 -7.45
C VAL A 246 -11.73 -0.68 -6.05
N PHE A 247 -12.51 -1.44 -5.28
CA PHE A 247 -12.19 -1.91 -3.92
C PHE A 247 -12.13 -3.45 -3.86
N ASN A 248 -11.64 -3.97 -2.74
CA ASN A 248 -11.78 -5.37 -2.35
C ASN A 248 -12.94 -5.52 -1.34
N LEU A 249 -13.28 -6.76 -0.98
CA LEU A 249 -14.31 -7.02 0.02
C LEU A 249 -13.90 -6.52 1.41
N ASP A 250 -12.61 -6.64 1.73
CA ASP A 250 -12.05 -6.23 3.02
C ASP A 250 -12.39 -4.79 3.36
N PHE A 251 -12.25 -3.88 2.39
CA PHE A 251 -12.61 -2.47 2.55
C PHE A 251 -14.02 -2.27 3.15
N PHE A 252 -15.01 -3.03 2.67
CA PHE A 252 -16.38 -2.92 3.17
C PHE A 252 -16.55 -3.52 4.57
N VAL A 253 -15.77 -4.56 4.91
CA VAL A 253 -15.77 -5.14 6.25
C VAL A 253 -15.11 -4.18 7.25
N TYR A 254 -14.00 -3.53 6.89
CA TYR A 254 -13.42 -2.45 7.69
C TYR A 254 -14.38 -1.27 7.84
N ALA A 255 -15.13 -0.90 6.79
CA ALA A 255 -16.15 0.13 6.89
C ALA A 255 -17.28 -0.27 7.86
N LEU A 256 -17.75 -1.52 7.81
CA LEU A 256 -18.76 -2.05 8.75
C LEU A 256 -18.23 -2.06 10.18
N LEU A 257 -17.01 -2.54 10.40
CA LEU A 257 -16.36 -2.55 11.71
C LEU A 257 -16.26 -1.13 12.28
N GLY A 258 -15.78 -0.18 11.46
CA GLY A 258 -15.61 1.22 11.85
C GLY A 258 -16.94 1.90 12.21
N VAL A 259 -18.01 1.71 11.42
CA VAL A 259 -19.29 2.37 11.71
C VAL A 259 -20.10 1.73 12.85
N ILE A 260 -19.89 0.44 13.14
CA ILE A 260 -20.63 -0.28 14.18
C ILE A 260 -19.91 -0.18 15.52
N HIS A 261 -18.59 -0.35 15.52
CA HIS A 261 -17.79 -0.50 16.74
C HIS A 261 -16.78 0.62 16.96
N ASN A 262 -16.66 1.59 16.05
CA ASN A 262 -15.73 2.71 16.15
C ASN A 262 -14.26 2.27 16.29
N ILE A 263 -13.88 1.17 15.64
CA ILE A 263 -12.53 0.60 15.66
C ILE A 263 -12.12 0.12 14.26
N GLY A 264 -10.82 0.02 14.04
CA GLY A 264 -10.18 -0.52 12.85
C GLY A 264 -9.59 -1.92 13.03
N SER A 265 -9.46 -2.44 14.26
CA SER A 265 -8.95 -3.76 14.57
C SER A 265 -9.99 -4.64 15.29
N ASP A 266 -9.65 -5.91 15.53
CA ASP A 266 -10.51 -6.90 16.20
C ASP A 266 -11.80 -7.28 15.43
N MET A 267 -11.59 -7.87 14.25
CA MET A 267 -12.66 -8.38 13.38
C MET A 267 -13.64 -9.37 14.06
N ARG A 268 -13.22 -9.98 15.18
CA ARG A 268 -14.05 -10.92 15.97
C ARG A 268 -15.33 -10.29 16.48
N LYS A 269 -15.37 -8.96 16.67
CA LYS A 269 -16.58 -8.25 17.09
C LYS A 269 -17.74 -8.42 16.11
N LEU A 270 -17.47 -8.69 14.83
CA LEU A 270 -18.48 -8.95 13.80
C LEU A 270 -18.92 -10.43 13.74
N HIS A 271 -18.31 -11.36 14.48
CA HIS A 271 -18.58 -12.80 14.31
C HIS A 271 -19.89 -13.27 14.93
N SER A 272 -20.42 -12.59 15.96
CA SER A 272 -21.65 -13.04 16.64
C SER A 272 -22.89 -12.80 15.77
N LYS A 273 -23.83 -13.76 15.82
CA LYS A 273 -25.15 -13.65 15.19
C LYS A 273 -25.99 -12.51 15.78
N ASP A 274 -25.70 -12.08 17.00
CA ASP A 274 -26.37 -10.96 17.65
C ASP A 274 -26.20 -9.64 16.87
N ASN A 275 -25.15 -9.56 16.04
CA ASN A 275 -24.89 -8.40 15.19
C ASN A 275 -25.80 -8.31 13.96
N ILE A 276 -26.61 -9.33 13.64
CA ILE A 276 -27.32 -9.42 12.35
C ILE A 276 -28.16 -8.18 12.02
N GLU A 277 -28.95 -7.69 12.98
CA GLU A 277 -29.83 -6.53 12.76
C GLU A 277 -29.02 -5.23 12.65
N VAL A 278 -27.97 -5.09 13.48
CA VAL A 278 -27.07 -3.94 13.48
C VAL A 278 -26.29 -3.84 12.16
N ILE A 279 -25.74 -4.96 11.70
CA ILE A 279 -25.00 -5.05 10.44
C ILE A 279 -25.91 -4.75 9.25
N LYS A 280 -27.13 -5.31 9.21
CA LYS A 280 -28.07 -5.02 8.12
C LYS A 280 -28.46 -3.55 8.08
N ALA A 281 -28.72 -2.94 9.24
CA ALA A 281 -29.04 -1.51 9.32
C ALA A 281 -27.86 -0.64 8.87
N ALA A 282 -26.66 -0.93 9.36
CA ALA A 282 -25.44 -0.22 8.99
C ALA A 282 -25.13 -0.35 7.49
N TRP A 283 -25.18 -1.58 6.96
CA TRP A 283 -24.97 -1.83 5.54
C TRP A 283 -26.00 -1.10 4.67
N LYS A 284 -27.28 -1.13 5.04
CA LYS A 284 -28.33 -0.42 4.28
C LYS A 284 -28.01 1.07 4.14
N LYS A 285 -27.56 1.72 5.22
CA LYS A 285 -27.19 3.14 5.20
C LYS A 285 -25.88 3.40 4.44
N LEU A 286 -24.89 2.52 4.58
CA LEU A 286 -23.64 2.56 3.80
C LEU A 286 -23.92 2.47 2.29
N ASP A 287 -24.68 1.45 1.88
CA ASP A 287 -24.98 1.12 0.49
C ASP A 287 -25.84 2.19 -0.19
N THR A 288 -26.90 2.66 0.47
CA THR A 288 -27.88 3.57 -0.15
C THR A 288 -27.47 5.04 -0.16
N GLN A 289 -26.57 5.45 0.73
CA GLN A 289 -26.26 6.88 0.91
C GLN A 289 -24.76 7.15 1.10
N ILE A 290 -24.15 6.61 2.17
CA ILE A 290 -22.87 7.12 2.67
C ILE A 290 -21.72 6.85 1.69
N LEU A 291 -21.64 5.65 1.12
CA LEU A 291 -20.56 5.31 0.19
C LEU A 291 -20.61 6.19 -1.07
N ASP A 292 -21.78 6.35 -1.68
CA ASP A 292 -21.93 7.24 -2.85
C ASP A 292 -21.64 8.70 -2.50
N TYR A 293 -22.08 9.16 -1.31
CA TYR A 293 -21.79 10.50 -0.83
C TYR A 293 -20.29 10.78 -0.71
N VAL A 294 -19.53 9.89 -0.06
CA VAL A 294 -18.07 10.06 0.09
C VAL A 294 -17.37 9.96 -1.26
N MET A 295 -17.75 9.01 -2.12
CA MET A 295 -17.16 8.90 -3.47
C MET A 295 -17.42 10.15 -4.31
N ASN A 296 -18.61 10.76 -4.21
CA ASN A 296 -18.94 12.02 -4.87
C ASN A 296 -18.10 13.19 -4.33
N ILE A 297 -17.84 13.25 -3.02
CA ILE A 297 -16.91 14.25 -2.45
C ILE A 297 -15.51 14.04 -3.03
N MET A 298 -15.01 12.80 -3.06
CA MET A 298 -13.69 12.50 -3.59
C MET A 298 -13.55 12.91 -5.07
N GLN A 299 -14.57 12.67 -5.89
CA GLN A 299 -14.57 13.12 -7.29
C GLN A 299 -14.70 14.64 -7.44
N SER A 300 -15.66 15.25 -6.75
CA SER A 300 -16.04 16.66 -6.98
C SER A 300 -15.11 17.66 -6.30
N ARG A 301 -14.63 17.33 -5.10
CA ARG A 301 -13.81 18.20 -4.24
C ARG A 301 -12.36 17.78 -4.16
N ALA A 302 -12.06 16.48 -4.16
CA ALA A 302 -10.69 15.97 -4.09
C ALA A 302 -10.08 15.61 -5.46
N TYR A 303 -10.85 15.71 -6.56
CA TYR A 303 -10.39 15.43 -7.92
C TYR A 303 -9.88 13.98 -8.14
N VAL A 304 -10.35 13.05 -7.31
CA VAL A 304 -10.03 11.62 -7.36
C VAL A 304 -11.07 10.91 -8.23
N ASP A 305 -10.69 10.58 -9.47
CA ASP A 305 -11.60 9.94 -10.43
C ASP A 305 -11.54 8.40 -10.36
N HIS A 306 -10.40 7.84 -9.91
CA HIS A 306 -10.21 6.40 -9.82
C HIS A 306 -9.33 6.02 -8.62
N THR A 307 -9.63 4.88 -7.99
CA THR A 307 -8.77 4.29 -6.93
C THR A 307 -7.32 4.04 -7.32
N LYS A 308 -6.97 3.94 -8.61
CA LYS A 308 -5.56 3.84 -9.08
C LYS A 308 -4.74 5.09 -8.78
N GLU A 309 -5.39 6.20 -8.42
CA GLU A 309 -4.75 7.43 -7.98
C GLU A 309 -4.51 7.42 -6.47
N ILE A 310 -5.17 6.53 -5.73
CA ILE A 310 -5.09 6.45 -4.28
C ILE A 310 -4.03 5.41 -3.92
N ASN A 311 -3.08 5.78 -3.06
CA ASN A 311 -2.05 4.88 -2.58
C ASN A 311 -2.63 3.87 -1.57
N SER A 312 -3.38 4.35 -0.57
CA SER A 312 -4.14 3.49 0.33
C SER A 312 -5.60 3.92 0.40
N VAL A 313 -6.49 3.05 -0.11
CA VAL A 313 -7.94 3.23 -0.09
C VAL A 313 -8.51 3.25 1.33
N TYR A 314 -7.79 2.69 2.31
CA TYR A 314 -8.25 2.63 3.71
C TYR A 314 -8.28 4.02 4.38
N ALA A 315 -7.60 5.03 3.83
CA ALA A 315 -7.78 6.42 4.26
C ALA A 315 -9.21 6.96 4.06
N LEU A 316 -10.02 6.29 3.24
CA LEU A 316 -11.43 6.64 3.08
C LEU A 316 -12.28 6.16 4.26
N ILE A 317 -11.82 5.19 5.05
CA ILE A 317 -12.60 4.61 6.15
C ILE A 317 -12.92 5.65 7.24
N PRO A 318 -11.97 6.45 7.77
CA PRO A 318 -12.32 7.47 8.75
C PRO A 318 -13.29 8.53 8.20
N ILE A 319 -13.16 8.90 6.91
CA ILE A 319 -14.10 9.82 6.25
C ILE A 319 -15.50 9.19 6.17
N ILE A 320 -15.58 7.89 5.84
CA ILE A 320 -16.84 7.13 5.80
C ILE A 320 -17.47 7.07 7.19
N VAL A 321 -16.71 6.78 8.24
CA VAL A 321 -17.23 6.74 9.62
C VAL A 321 -17.73 8.11 10.05
N TYR A 322 -16.97 9.18 9.79
CA TYR A 322 -17.41 10.55 10.07
C TYR A 322 -18.72 10.89 9.34
N ALA A 323 -18.77 10.64 8.03
CA ALA A 323 -19.95 10.89 7.22
C ALA A 323 -21.14 10.04 7.67
N TYR A 324 -20.93 8.80 8.08
CA TYR A 324 -21.96 7.92 8.62
C TYR A 324 -22.57 8.51 9.90
N ASN A 325 -21.73 8.95 10.84
CA ASN A 325 -22.17 9.54 12.10
C ASN A 325 -22.88 10.89 11.91
N LYS A 326 -22.53 11.65 10.87
CA LYS A 326 -23.22 12.89 10.47
C LYS A 326 -24.36 12.68 9.47
N ASN A 327 -24.82 11.44 9.23
CA ASN A 327 -25.91 11.11 8.31
C ASN A 327 -25.71 11.64 6.86
N GLY A 328 -24.47 11.63 6.38
CA GLY A 328 -24.11 12.13 5.04
C GLY A 328 -24.26 13.64 4.88
N LYS A 329 -24.18 14.40 5.98
CA LYS A 329 -24.27 15.86 5.99
C LYS A 329 -23.01 16.45 6.63
N MET A 330 -21.98 16.66 5.81
CA MET A 330 -20.78 17.38 6.25
C MET A 330 -20.85 18.82 5.76
N SER A 331 -20.43 19.78 6.59
CA SER A 331 -20.29 21.17 6.14
C SER A 331 -19.16 21.29 5.11
N GLU A 332 -19.19 22.34 4.28
CA GLU A 332 -18.14 22.58 3.28
C GLU A 332 -16.76 22.70 3.93
N GLU A 333 -16.67 23.32 5.12
CA GLU A 333 -15.44 23.40 5.90
C GLU A 333 -14.91 22.01 6.31
N LYS A 334 -15.76 21.15 6.88
CA LYS A 334 -15.36 19.79 7.28
C LYS A 334 -14.98 18.93 6.07
N ILE A 335 -15.63 19.14 4.92
CA ILE A 335 -15.24 18.49 3.67
C ILE A 335 -13.84 18.93 3.25
N LYS A 336 -13.54 20.22 3.28
CA LYS A 336 -12.20 20.73 2.95
C LYS A 336 -11.13 20.19 3.90
N LYS A 337 -11.39 20.18 5.21
CA LYS A 337 -10.49 19.61 6.22
C LYS A 337 -10.24 18.11 5.97
N ALA A 338 -11.30 17.34 5.67
CA ALA A 338 -11.19 15.93 5.31
C ALA A 338 -10.36 15.69 4.04
N VAL A 339 -10.53 16.53 3.01
CA VAL A 339 -9.77 16.44 1.76
C VAL A 339 -8.30 16.79 1.97
N LYS A 340 -8.01 17.83 2.75
CA LYS A 340 -6.63 18.22 3.11
C LYS A 340 -5.93 17.08 3.88
N TRP A 341 -6.58 16.55 4.91
CA TRP A 341 -6.08 15.37 5.64
C TRP A 341 -5.90 14.16 4.71
N PHE A 342 -6.87 13.89 3.82
CA PHE A 342 -6.78 12.79 2.86
C PHE A 342 -5.51 12.91 2.01
N TYR A 343 -5.23 14.07 1.42
CA TYR A 343 -4.00 14.26 0.62
C TYR A 343 -2.74 13.97 1.43
N TYR A 344 -2.65 14.50 2.66
CA TYR A 344 -1.51 14.24 3.55
C TYR A 344 -1.37 12.78 3.94
N SER A 345 -2.49 12.08 4.20
CA SER A 345 -2.49 10.64 4.49
C SER A 345 -1.90 9.82 3.35
N GLN A 346 -2.08 10.26 2.10
CA GLN A 346 -1.55 9.60 0.91
C GLN A 346 -0.06 9.89 0.73
N ILE A 347 0.34 11.18 0.74
CA ILE A 347 1.74 11.56 0.46
C ILE A 347 2.71 11.20 1.58
N ARG A 348 2.22 11.05 2.82
CA ARG A 348 3.01 10.57 3.96
C ARG A 348 2.80 9.09 4.26
N ASN A 349 2.16 8.35 3.36
CA ASN A 349 2.06 6.88 3.42
C ASN A 349 1.43 6.34 4.73
N ARG A 350 0.46 7.07 5.31
CA ARG A 350 -0.07 6.79 6.65
C ARG A 350 -0.48 5.32 6.81
N TYR A 351 -1.23 4.76 5.87
CA TYR A 351 -1.79 3.40 5.96
C TYR A 351 -1.01 2.32 5.21
N ILE A 352 0.29 2.50 4.93
CA ILE A 352 1.11 1.43 4.32
C ILE A 352 1.47 0.36 5.36
N SER A 353 1.87 0.77 6.56
CA SER A 353 2.21 -0.09 7.68
C SER A 353 1.18 0.04 8.80
N THR A 354 1.01 -1.03 9.59
CA THR A 354 0.17 -1.04 10.83
C THR A 354 -1.24 -0.50 10.63
N MET A 355 -1.85 -0.83 9.48
CA MET A 355 -3.12 -0.26 9.05
C MET A 355 -4.26 -0.43 10.07
N PRO A 356 -4.50 -1.62 10.68
CA PRO A 356 -5.58 -1.79 11.66
C PRO A 356 -5.44 -0.87 12.88
N GLN A 357 -4.24 -0.77 13.46
CA GLN A 357 -3.97 0.07 14.64
C GLN A 357 -4.12 1.56 14.33
N LYS A 358 -3.66 2.00 13.15
CA LYS A 358 -3.87 3.38 12.70
C LYS A 358 -5.34 3.69 12.48
N LEU A 359 -6.11 2.74 11.94
CA LEU A 359 -7.56 2.90 11.84
C LEU A 359 -8.24 2.96 13.21
N ASP A 360 -7.81 2.20 14.22
CA ASP A 360 -8.35 2.33 15.59
C ASP A 360 -8.22 3.76 16.09
N LYS A 361 -6.99 4.29 16.05
CA LYS A 361 -6.70 5.66 16.50
C LYS A 361 -7.49 6.69 15.70
N ASP A 362 -7.47 6.57 14.38
CA ASP A 362 -8.08 7.57 13.51
C ASP A 362 -9.61 7.57 13.57
N ILE A 363 -10.22 6.39 13.72
CA ILE A 363 -11.67 6.24 13.90
C ILE A 363 -12.08 6.77 15.28
N GLY A 364 -11.31 6.48 16.33
CA GLY A 364 -11.55 7.04 17.68
C GLY A 364 -11.62 8.56 17.65
N ILE A 365 -10.62 9.21 17.05
CA ILE A 365 -10.58 10.68 16.89
C ILE A 365 -11.79 11.19 16.10
N VAL A 366 -12.12 10.54 14.98
CA VAL A 366 -13.28 10.89 14.15
C VAL A 366 -14.61 10.83 14.88
N VAL A 367 -14.74 9.96 15.88
CA VAL A 367 -15.96 9.75 16.64
C VAL A 367 -16.07 10.73 17.80
N GLU A 368 -14.95 11.01 18.47
CA GLU A 368 -14.92 11.76 19.73
C GLU A 368 -14.64 13.26 19.55
N SER A 369 -13.80 13.64 18.58
CA SER A 369 -13.37 15.02 18.39
C SER A 369 -14.40 15.89 17.67
N GLU A 370 -14.48 17.16 18.07
CA GLU A 370 -15.21 18.20 17.32
C GLU A 370 -14.50 18.58 16.02
N ASN A 371 -13.16 18.54 16.02
CA ASN A 371 -12.26 18.92 14.92
C ASN A 371 -11.36 17.75 14.48
N PRO A 372 -11.95 16.60 14.08
CA PRO A 372 -11.19 15.35 13.95
C PRO A 372 -10.11 15.42 12.88
N PHE A 373 -10.39 16.01 11.72
CA PHE A 373 -9.40 16.09 10.64
C PHE A 373 -8.24 17.05 10.94
N ASP A 374 -8.42 17.99 11.88
CA ASP A 374 -7.34 18.86 12.36
C ASP A 374 -6.39 18.04 13.23
N GLU A 375 -6.91 17.30 14.22
CA GLU A 375 -6.14 16.39 15.07
C GLU A 375 -5.44 15.29 14.26
N LEU A 376 -6.15 14.67 13.31
CA LEU A 376 -5.58 13.64 12.44
C LEU A 376 -4.43 14.18 11.58
N LEU A 377 -4.55 15.41 11.08
CA LEU A 377 -3.46 16.07 10.35
C LEU A 377 -2.29 16.40 11.29
N GLY A 378 -2.61 16.80 12.52
CA GLY A 378 -1.65 17.01 13.59
C GLY A 378 -0.77 15.78 13.86
N ILE A 379 -1.37 14.59 13.89
CA ILE A 379 -0.63 13.33 14.06
C ILE A 379 0.33 13.09 12.89
N ILE A 380 -0.13 13.31 11.65
CA ILE A 380 0.75 13.18 10.48
C ILE A 380 1.91 14.17 10.58
N LYS A 381 1.65 15.40 11.03
CA LYS A 381 2.67 16.45 11.21
C LYS A 381 3.71 16.07 12.26
N SER A 382 3.32 15.42 13.35
CA SER A 382 4.26 14.96 14.38
C SER A 382 5.11 13.77 13.91
N GLU A 383 4.59 12.93 13.01
CA GLU A 383 5.32 11.81 12.42
C GLU A 383 6.30 12.27 11.33
N ARG A 384 5.89 13.24 10.48
CA ARG A 384 6.69 13.74 9.36
C ARG A 384 6.27 15.14 8.94
N SER A 385 7.23 15.96 8.48
CA SER A 385 6.95 17.30 7.95
C SER A 385 5.85 17.29 6.88
N LEU A 386 4.94 18.25 6.97
CA LEU A 386 3.89 18.47 5.97
C LEU A 386 4.45 19.17 4.72
N GLU A 387 5.51 19.95 4.85
CA GLU A 387 6.09 20.67 3.72
C GLU A 387 6.68 19.69 2.70
N ILE A 388 6.28 19.83 1.43
CA ILE A 388 6.82 19.06 0.32
C ILE A 388 8.10 19.75 -0.15
N GLN A 389 9.23 19.08 -0.01
CA GLN A 389 10.52 19.61 -0.43
C GLN A 389 10.85 19.21 -1.88
N SER A 390 11.65 20.02 -2.56
CA SER A 390 12.02 19.80 -3.98
C SER A 390 12.85 18.52 -4.20
N ASP A 391 13.63 18.11 -3.20
CA ASP A 391 14.44 16.90 -3.19
C ASP A 391 13.60 15.61 -3.11
N GLU A 392 12.37 15.67 -2.56
CA GLU A 392 11.44 14.54 -2.51
C GLU A 392 11.06 14.01 -3.91
N PHE A 393 11.30 14.79 -4.96
CA PHE A 393 11.03 14.43 -6.36
C PHE A 393 12.18 13.69 -7.05
N VAL A 394 13.39 13.71 -6.49
CA VAL A 394 14.59 13.21 -7.19
C VAL A 394 14.47 11.71 -7.45
N GLY A 395 14.43 11.32 -8.73
CA GLY A 395 14.43 9.94 -9.17
C GLY A 395 13.18 9.11 -8.83
N ILE A 396 12.10 9.74 -8.33
CA ILE A 396 10.87 9.02 -8.00
C ILE A 396 10.05 8.72 -9.25
N GLY A 397 9.50 7.51 -9.33
CA GLY A 397 8.65 7.07 -10.45
C GLY A 397 7.16 7.30 -10.19
N ILE A 398 6.34 6.95 -11.19
CA ILE A 398 4.87 7.13 -11.19
C ILE A 398 4.11 6.40 -10.08
N ASN A 399 4.76 5.46 -9.37
CA ASN A 399 4.17 4.75 -8.25
C ASN A 399 4.21 5.55 -6.94
N HIS A 400 4.95 6.66 -6.90
CA HIS A 400 5.07 7.49 -5.70
C HIS A 400 3.81 8.34 -5.48
N PRO A 401 3.30 8.52 -4.25
CA PRO A 401 2.09 9.29 -3.97
C PRO A 401 2.12 10.76 -4.41
N LEU A 402 3.29 11.40 -4.45
CA LEU A 402 3.44 12.77 -4.98
C LEU A 402 2.98 12.86 -6.43
N TYR A 403 3.09 11.76 -7.19
CA TYR A 403 2.54 11.70 -8.52
C TYR A 403 1.04 11.93 -8.50
N SER A 404 0.29 11.21 -7.67
CA SER A 404 -1.15 11.38 -7.53
C SER A 404 -1.56 12.78 -7.10
N LEU A 405 -0.85 13.37 -6.14
CA LEU A 405 -1.09 14.75 -5.72
C LEU A 405 -0.91 15.74 -6.88
N MET A 406 0.16 15.59 -7.67
CA MET A 406 0.38 16.39 -8.88
C MET A 406 -0.80 16.28 -9.86
N ARG A 407 -1.40 15.08 -10.00
CA ARG A 407 -2.60 14.88 -10.85
C ARG A 407 -3.80 15.63 -10.32
N TRP A 408 -4.08 15.52 -9.02
CA TRP A 408 -5.23 16.18 -8.39
C TRP A 408 -5.10 17.71 -8.47
N TYR A 409 -3.89 18.22 -8.26
CA TYR A 409 -3.57 19.64 -8.44
C TYR A 409 -3.80 20.12 -9.88
N PHE A 410 -3.29 19.41 -10.90
CA PHE A 410 -3.52 19.80 -12.29
C PHE A 410 -5.02 19.76 -12.66
N LYS A 411 -5.76 18.77 -12.17
CA LYS A 411 -7.22 18.70 -12.34
C LYS A 411 -7.94 19.85 -11.62
N SER A 412 -7.47 20.28 -10.45
CA SER A 412 -8.07 21.39 -9.71
C SER A 412 -7.94 22.73 -10.43
N ARG A 413 -6.84 22.90 -11.17
CA ARG A 413 -6.62 24.07 -12.03
C ARG A 413 -7.32 23.99 -13.40
N ASN A 414 -8.07 22.92 -13.67
CA ASN A 414 -8.63 22.62 -14.99
C ASN A 414 -7.54 22.65 -16.08
N ALA A 415 -6.37 22.08 -15.79
CA ALA A 415 -5.32 21.92 -16.78
C ALA A 415 -5.86 21.18 -18.02
N VAL A 416 -5.18 21.37 -19.14
CA VAL A 416 -5.52 20.80 -20.44
C VAL A 416 -4.34 20.03 -21.00
N CYS A 417 -4.61 19.08 -21.90
CA CYS A 417 -3.58 18.42 -22.67
C CYS A 417 -2.80 19.45 -23.52
N LEU A 418 -1.47 19.45 -23.41
CA LEU A 418 -0.59 20.44 -24.05
C LEU A 418 -0.79 20.56 -25.57
N THR A 419 -1.08 19.45 -26.25
CA THR A 419 -1.20 19.42 -27.72
C THR A 419 -2.64 19.54 -28.21
N THR A 420 -3.61 18.95 -27.48
CA THR A 420 -5.00 18.88 -27.96
C THR A 420 -5.93 19.89 -27.31
N GLY A 421 -5.51 20.55 -26.22
CA GLY A 421 -6.34 21.48 -25.46
C GLY A 421 -7.51 20.84 -24.71
N ILE A 422 -7.60 19.50 -24.70
CA ILE A 422 -8.69 18.76 -24.06
C ILE A 422 -8.51 18.81 -22.53
N SER A 423 -9.61 19.09 -21.82
CA SER A 423 -9.65 19.13 -20.35
C SER A 423 -9.34 17.78 -19.71
N LEU A 424 -8.65 17.82 -18.58
CA LEU A 424 -8.17 16.62 -17.87
C LEU A 424 -9.21 15.98 -16.93
N ARG A 425 -10.40 16.58 -16.78
CA ARG A 425 -11.47 16.10 -15.88
C ARG A 425 -12.41 15.03 -16.47
N LYS A 426 -12.53 14.92 -17.80
CA LYS A 426 -13.48 13.97 -18.42
C LYS A 426 -12.91 13.36 -19.70
N ASN A 427 -12.73 12.04 -19.67
CA ASN A 427 -12.32 11.27 -20.85
C ASN A 427 -13.53 11.05 -21.79
N MET A 428 -13.42 11.50 -23.04
CA MET A 428 -14.41 11.22 -24.11
C MET A 428 -14.07 9.93 -24.89
N GLY A 429 -14.00 8.79 -24.19
CA GLY A 429 -13.78 7.47 -24.80
C GLY A 429 -12.30 7.04 -24.92
N LYS A 430 -12.06 5.81 -25.37
CA LYS A 430 -10.76 5.11 -25.32
C LYS A 430 -9.59 5.83 -26.01
N LYS A 431 -9.83 6.63 -27.06
CA LYS A 431 -8.78 7.36 -27.80
C LYS A 431 -8.34 8.66 -27.14
N TYR A 432 -9.13 9.17 -26.19
CA TYR A 432 -8.87 10.42 -25.46
C TYR A 432 -8.55 10.15 -24.00
N THR A 433 -8.21 8.89 -23.67
CA THR A 433 -7.66 8.57 -22.35
C THR A 433 -6.35 9.31 -22.17
N LEU A 434 -6.22 9.94 -21.01
CA LEU A 434 -5.00 10.61 -20.61
C LEU A 434 -3.87 9.60 -20.48
N GLU A 435 -2.79 9.86 -21.21
CA GLU A 435 -1.50 9.19 -21.10
C GLU A 435 -0.48 10.14 -20.49
N TRP A 436 0.49 9.54 -19.84
CA TRP A 436 1.51 10.26 -19.10
C TRP A 436 2.81 10.01 -19.79
N ASP A 437 3.14 10.93 -20.69
CA ASP A 437 4.33 10.81 -21.50
C ASP A 437 5.46 11.62 -20.87
N HIS A 438 6.68 11.22 -21.22
CA HIS A 438 7.86 11.98 -20.86
C HIS A 438 7.85 13.32 -21.60
N ILE A 439 8.13 14.44 -20.92
CA ILE A 439 8.35 15.74 -21.59
C ILE A 439 9.57 15.61 -22.51
N PHE A 440 10.68 15.11 -21.95
CA PHE A 440 11.87 14.69 -22.67
C PHE A 440 11.73 13.22 -23.05
N PRO A 441 11.50 12.86 -24.33
CA PRO A 441 11.29 11.47 -24.74
C PRO A 441 12.40 10.54 -24.27
N TYR A 442 12.03 9.40 -23.68
CA TYR A 442 13.01 8.44 -23.18
C TYR A 442 13.91 7.87 -24.28
N SER A 443 13.43 7.75 -25.53
CA SER A 443 14.25 7.34 -26.68
C SER A 443 15.45 8.27 -26.88
N LEU A 444 15.21 9.58 -26.92
CA LEU A 444 16.25 10.61 -27.05
C LEU A 444 17.18 10.63 -25.83
N LEU A 445 16.62 10.56 -24.62
CA LEU A 445 17.43 10.53 -23.38
C LEU A 445 18.33 9.30 -23.32
N LYS A 446 17.86 8.13 -23.80
CA LYS A 446 18.64 6.89 -23.83
C LYS A 446 19.87 7.01 -24.74
N GLU A 447 19.73 7.67 -25.89
CA GLU A 447 20.84 7.97 -26.81
C GLU A 447 21.86 8.94 -26.20
N ASN A 448 21.39 9.84 -25.31
CA ASN A 448 22.22 10.79 -24.56
C ASN A 448 22.73 10.22 -23.20
N GLY A 449 22.77 8.89 -23.06
CA GLY A 449 23.39 8.23 -21.90
C GLY A 449 22.49 8.03 -20.67
N TYR A 450 21.20 8.38 -20.74
CA TYR A 450 20.22 8.09 -19.69
C TYR A 450 19.59 6.71 -19.89
N ASN A 451 20.41 5.68 -19.73
CA ASN A 451 20.03 4.29 -19.97
C ASN A 451 20.29 3.42 -18.73
N MET A 452 19.84 2.16 -18.78
CA MET A 452 19.94 1.23 -17.65
C MET A 452 21.37 0.92 -17.21
N ALA A 453 22.40 1.24 -18.00
CA ALA A 453 23.80 1.09 -17.57
C ALA A 453 24.16 2.07 -16.45
N ASN A 454 23.48 3.23 -16.38
CA ASN A 454 23.58 4.18 -15.29
C ASN A 454 22.23 4.29 -14.58
N ARG A 455 22.08 3.56 -13.45
CA ARG A 455 20.83 3.51 -12.68
C ARG A 455 20.33 4.89 -12.25
N HIS A 456 21.23 5.79 -11.85
CA HIS A 456 20.88 7.15 -11.43
C HIS A 456 20.28 7.95 -12.59
N LYS A 457 20.97 7.99 -13.74
CA LYS A 457 20.45 8.68 -14.94
C LYS A 457 19.16 8.04 -15.44
N TYR A 458 19.04 6.71 -15.39
CA TYR A 458 17.79 6.03 -15.72
C TYR A 458 16.64 6.48 -14.80
N GLN A 459 16.88 6.66 -13.50
CA GLN A 459 15.86 7.16 -12.56
C GLN A 459 15.44 8.60 -12.89
N LEU A 460 16.39 9.50 -13.17
CA LEU A 460 16.09 10.87 -13.59
C LEU A 460 15.24 10.90 -14.87
N ALA A 461 15.57 10.06 -15.86
CA ALA A 461 14.79 9.97 -17.08
C ALA A 461 13.35 9.49 -16.83
N GLN A 462 13.12 8.62 -15.83
CA GLN A 462 11.80 8.10 -15.48
C GLN A 462 11.05 8.96 -14.45
N GLU A 463 11.68 10.02 -13.95
CA GLU A 463 11.17 10.86 -12.87
C GLU A 463 9.80 11.48 -13.19
N ILE A 464 8.96 11.64 -12.18
CA ILE A 464 7.62 12.22 -12.36
C ILE A 464 7.64 13.68 -12.84
N THR A 465 8.69 14.44 -12.54
CA THR A 465 8.86 15.81 -13.02
C THR A 465 9.27 15.86 -14.50
N ASN A 466 9.64 14.73 -15.10
CA ASN A 466 9.74 14.59 -16.55
C ASN A 466 8.39 14.15 -17.16
N ARG A 467 7.25 14.20 -16.46
CA ARG A 467 5.95 13.76 -17.01
C ARG A 467 5.02 14.93 -17.28
N ALA A 468 4.28 14.83 -18.38
CA ALA A 468 3.17 15.73 -18.68
C ALA A 468 1.92 14.94 -19.05
N ILE A 469 0.77 15.58 -18.88
CA ILE A 469 -0.51 15.00 -19.24
C ILE A 469 -0.78 15.22 -20.72
N LEU A 470 -0.76 14.14 -21.48
CA LEU A 470 -1.07 14.12 -22.90
C LEU A 470 -2.29 13.22 -23.16
N THR A 471 -2.97 13.42 -24.28
CA THR A 471 -3.91 12.41 -24.79
C THR A 471 -3.15 11.35 -25.57
N GLN A 472 -3.71 10.15 -25.73
CA GLN A 472 -3.13 9.12 -26.61
C GLN A 472 -2.78 9.63 -28.01
N ILE A 473 -3.63 10.49 -28.58
CA ILE A 473 -3.39 11.11 -29.88
C ILE A 473 -2.19 12.06 -29.80
N ALA A 474 -2.16 12.95 -28.81
CA ALA A 474 -1.04 13.86 -28.59
C ALA A 474 0.29 13.14 -28.40
N ASN A 475 0.29 12.06 -27.61
CA ASN A 475 1.47 11.24 -27.36
C ASN A 475 2.02 10.63 -28.66
N ARG A 476 1.13 10.04 -29.49
CA ARG A 476 1.50 9.49 -30.81
C ARG A 476 2.01 10.55 -31.78
N THR A 477 1.44 11.76 -31.75
CA THR A 477 1.89 12.87 -32.60
C THR A 477 3.23 13.44 -32.15
N LYS A 478 3.48 13.50 -30.84
CA LYS A 478 4.74 13.98 -30.25
C LYS A 478 5.91 13.03 -30.55
N SER A 479 5.70 11.72 -30.40
CA SER A 479 6.73 10.67 -30.59
C SER A 479 8.08 11.08 -29.99
N ASP A 480 9.11 11.13 -30.82
CA ASP A 480 10.52 11.42 -30.57
C ASP A 480 10.91 12.84 -31.00
N MET A 481 9.96 13.78 -31.07
CA MET A 481 10.25 15.20 -31.26
C MET A 481 11.03 15.76 -30.08
N GLU A 482 11.97 16.67 -30.37
CA GLU A 482 12.72 17.37 -29.33
C GLU A 482 11.80 18.28 -28.50
N PRO A 483 12.01 18.37 -27.17
CA PRO A 483 11.15 19.14 -26.29
C PRO A 483 11.05 20.61 -26.65
N ASP A 484 12.15 21.21 -27.10
CA ASP A 484 12.18 22.61 -27.47
C ASP A 484 11.30 22.92 -28.69
N GLU A 485 11.22 22.02 -29.69
CA GLU A 485 10.42 22.19 -30.89
C GLU A 485 8.92 22.16 -30.61
N TYR A 486 8.48 21.22 -29.75
CA TYR A 486 7.06 21.06 -29.48
C TYR A 486 6.59 22.01 -28.36
N LEU A 487 7.36 22.24 -27.30
CA LEU A 487 6.96 23.12 -26.19
C LEU A 487 6.84 24.59 -26.63
N LYS A 488 7.64 25.05 -27.61
CA LYS A 488 7.48 26.38 -28.23
C LYS A 488 6.12 26.59 -28.89
N LYS A 489 5.45 25.51 -29.33
CA LYS A 489 4.13 25.55 -29.99
C LYS A 489 2.97 25.43 -28.99
N VAL A 490 3.26 25.13 -27.72
CA VAL A 490 2.24 24.98 -26.68
C VAL A 490 1.90 26.35 -26.09
N ASP A 491 0.62 26.57 -25.83
CA ASP A 491 0.15 27.79 -25.17
C ASP A 491 0.78 27.96 -23.78
N LYS A 492 1.26 29.18 -23.47
CA LYS A 492 1.96 29.47 -22.20
C LYS A 492 1.09 29.13 -20.98
N LYS A 493 -0.22 29.35 -21.06
CA LYS A 493 -1.14 29.03 -19.97
C LYS A 493 -1.25 27.53 -19.75
N ALA A 494 -1.22 26.73 -20.82
CA ALA A 494 -1.22 25.27 -20.70
C ALA A 494 0.05 24.73 -20.02
N LEU A 495 1.21 25.35 -20.28
CA LEU A 495 2.48 25.04 -19.60
C LEU A 495 2.41 25.39 -18.11
N GLU A 496 1.92 26.59 -17.78
CA GLU A 496 1.77 27.08 -16.42
C GLU A 496 0.81 26.21 -15.58
N LEU A 497 -0.29 25.76 -16.18
CA LEU A 497 -1.28 24.88 -15.52
C LEU A 497 -0.73 23.49 -15.17
N GLN A 498 0.37 23.05 -15.80
CA GLN A 498 1.07 21.80 -15.49
C GLN A 498 2.44 22.03 -14.85
N SER A 499 2.70 23.23 -14.33
CA SER A 499 3.98 23.64 -13.70
C SER A 499 5.19 23.29 -14.57
N ILE A 500 5.15 23.63 -15.86
CA ILE A 500 6.30 23.50 -16.77
C ILE A 500 6.99 24.86 -16.85
N PRO A 501 8.31 24.95 -16.57
CA PRO A 501 9.01 26.24 -16.55
C PRO A 501 9.07 26.85 -17.96
N TYR A 502 8.68 28.13 -18.05
CA TYR A 502 8.63 28.87 -19.30
C TYR A 502 9.97 29.55 -19.59
N ASN A 503 10.95 28.76 -20.03
CA ASN A 503 12.23 29.25 -20.53
C ASN A 503 12.74 28.28 -21.62
N PRO A 504 12.81 28.71 -22.90
CA PRO A 504 13.27 27.87 -23.99
C PRO A 504 14.67 27.26 -23.79
N GLU A 505 15.54 27.89 -22.99
CA GLU A 505 16.86 27.33 -22.67
C GLU A 505 16.74 26.02 -21.88
N TYR A 506 15.76 25.90 -20.97
CA TYR A 506 15.56 24.66 -20.21
C TYR A 506 15.03 23.53 -21.07
N TRP A 507 14.46 23.79 -22.24
CA TRP A 507 13.88 22.73 -23.08
C TRP A 507 14.91 22.02 -23.96
N LYS A 508 16.16 22.49 -23.98
CA LYS A 508 17.25 21.85 -24.72
C LYS A 508 17.70 20.57 -24.02
N MET A 509 18.06 19.55 -24.80
CA MET A 509 18.51 18.24 -24.30
C MET A 509 19.71 18.34 -23.33
N GLU A 510 20.64 19.26 -23.60
CA GLU A 510 21.80 19.53 -22.74
C GLU A 510 21.44 20.07 -21.35
N ASN A 511 20.26 20.69 -21.21
CA ASN A 511 19.76 21.29 -19.98
C ASN A 511 18.70 20.43 -19.29
N PHE A 512 18.61 19.12 -19.61
CA PHE A 512 17.62 18.23 -19.04
C PHE A 512 17.62 18.21 -17.50
N GLU A 513 18.80 18.09 -16.86
CA GLU A 513 18.88 18.06 -15.40
C GLU A 513 18.49 19.41 -14.77
N LEU A 514 18.90 20.53 -15.39
CA LEU A 514 18.47 21.89 -15.02
C LEU A 514 16.94 22.07 -15.13
N PHE A 515 16.33 21.51 -16.18
CA PHE A 515 14.87 21.50 -16.33
C PHE A 515 14.19 20.76 -15.18
N LEU A 516 14.71 19.59 -14.78
CA LEU A 516 14.16 18.85 -13.65
C LEU A 516 14.26 19.69 -12.38
N ASP A 517 15.43 20.27 -12.08
CA ASP A 517 15.64 21.07 -10.87
C ASP A 517 14.66 22.25 -10.78
N GLU A 518 14.50 23.02 -11.86
CA GLU A 518 13.58 24.15 -11.88
C GLU A 518 12.11 23.71 -11.79
N ARG A 519 11.77 22.60 -12.45
CA ARG A 519 10.42 22.04 -12.36
C ARG A 519 10.10 21.48 -10.97
N ARG A 520 11.09 20.90 -10.27
CA ARG A 520 10.94 20.43 -8.88
C ARG A 520 10.60 21.57 -7.95
N LYS A 521 11.36 22.67 -7.99
CA LYS A 521 11.11 23.89 -7.19
C LYS A 521 9.70 24.42 -7.44
N LEU A 522 9.35 24.60 -8.72
CA LEU A 522 8.04 25.08 -9.12
C LEU A 522 6.92 24.16 -8.65
N LEU A 523 7.10 22.83 -8.70
CA LEU A 523 6.12 21.87 -8.22
C LEU A 523 6.00 21.87 -6.69
N SER A 524 7.10 21.88 -5.94
CA SER A 524 7.05 21.95 -4.47
C SER A 524 6.31 23.19 -3.99
N GLU A 525 6.63 24.37 -4.54
CA GLU A 525 5.96 25.63 -4.21
C GLU A 525 4.46 25.56 -4.50
N ASN A 526 4.10 25.24 -5.75
CA ASN A 526 2.70 25.17 -6.19
C ASN A 526 1.87 24.13 -5.42
N LEU A 527 2.45 22.98 -5.06
CA LEU A 527 1.74 21.93 -4.33
C LEU A 527 1.56 22.28 -2.86
N ASN A 528 2.56 22.90 -2.22
CA ASN A 528 2.42 23.41 -0.85
C ASN A 528 1.35 24.52 -0.81
N GLU A 529 1.42 25.51 -1.71
CA GLU A 529 0.38 26.55 -1.82
C GLU A 529 -1.02 25.97 -2.06
N PHE A 530 -1.13 24.95 -2.90
CA PHE A 530 -2.38 24.25 -3.13
C PHE A 530 -2.92 23.60 -1.86
N LEU A 531 -2.08 22.87 -1.11
CA LEU A 531 -2.48 22.18 0.11
C LEU A 531 -2.82 23.17 1.24
N ASP A 532 -2.07 24.24 1.36
CA ASP A 532 -2.29 25.29 2.35
C ASP A 532 -3.57 26.07 2.06
N GLY A 533 -3.82 26.38 0.78
CA GLY A 533 -5.01 27.10 0.31
C GLY A 533 -6.34 26.33 0.38
N ILE A 534 -6.35 25.03 0.72
CA ILE A 534 -7.61 24.25 0.84
C ILE A 534 -8.48 24.81 1.98
N THR A 535 -7.88 24.93 3.17
CA THR A 535 -8.51 25.46 4.39
C THR A 535 -7.46 25.72 5.46
N GLU A 536 -7.75 26.70 6.33
CA GLU A 536 -7.07 26.85 7.61
C GLU A 536 -7.40 25.65 8.51
N MET A 537 -6.40 25.18 9.24
CA MET A 537 -6.51 24.08 10.21
C MET A 537 -6.20 24.68 11.58
N GLU A 538 -7.01 24.37 12.59
CA GLU A 538 -6.67 24.75 13.95
C GLU A 538 -5.44 23.96 14.39
N SER A 539 -4.43 24.61 14.97
CA SER A 539 -3.28 23.93 15.56
C SER A 539 -3.78 23.05 16.72
N PRO A 540 -3.83 21.73 16.58
CA PRO A 540 -4.35 20.90 17.66
C PRO A 540 -3.32 20.91 18.79
N GLN A 541 -3.77 21.06 20.03
CA GLN A 541 -3.01 20.58 21.18
C GLN A 541 -2.98 19.06 21.10
N LEU A 542 -2.02 18.50 20.36
CA LEU A 542 -1.83 17.05 20.26
C LEU A 542 -1.42 16.49 21.63
N ASN A 543 -2.39 15.98 22.37
CA ASN A 543 -2.14 15.03 23.45
C ASN A 543 -1.91 13.64 22.84
N ILE A 544 -0.81 13.45 22.07
CA ILE A 544 -0.30 12.09 21.84
C ILE A 544 0.14 11.57 23.20
N SER A 545 -0.48 10.50 23.68
CA SER A 545 -0.08 9.89 24.95
C SER A 545 1.39 9.49 24.89
N ILE A 546 2.13 9.76 25.96
CA ILE A 546 3.55 9.40 26.07
C ILE A 546 3.78 7.89 25.85
N ASP A 547 2.79 7.07 26.16
CA ASP A 547 2.79 5.63 25.93
C ASP A 547 2.92 5.28 24.45
N GLU A 548 2.19 5.98 23.60
CA GLU A 548 2.19 5.73 22.16
C GLU A 548 3.54 6.11 21.55
N LEU A 549 4.13 7.21 22.02
CA LEU A 549 5.47 7.65 21.63
C LEU A 549 6.52 6.58 21.99
N ILE A 550 6.45 6.02 23.20
CA ILE A 550 7.46 5.04 23.65
C ILE A 550 7.35 3.71 22.87
N MET A 551 6.13 3.28 22.51
CA MET A 551 5.91 2.06 21.72
C MET A 551 6.47 2.13 20.30
N GLU A 552 6.69 3.32 19.73
CA GLU A 552 7.29 3.47 18.40
C GLU A 552 8.79 3.13 18.37
N GLY A 553 9.45 3.17 19.54
CA GLY A 553 10.89 2.95 19.68
C GLY A 553 11.74 4.13 19.17
N GLU A 554 13.04 4.09 19.48
CA GLU A 554 13.96 5.15 19.03
C GLU A 554 14.05 5.23 17.50
N SER A 555 14.02 6.45 16.99
CA SER A 555 14.00 6.73 15.56
C SER A 555 14.87 7.94 15.22
N LYS A 556 14.85 8.35 13.94
CA LYS A 556 15.50 9.61 13.53
C LYS A 556 14.91 10.83 14.26
N HIS A 557 13.65 10.76 14.70
CA HIS A 557 12.93 11.86 15.34
C HIS A 557 12.57 11.61 16.81
N LEU A 558 12.96 10.48 17.38
CA LEU A 558 12.67 10.11 18.77
C LEU A 558 13.90 9.48 19.44
N GLU A 559 14.27 9.95 20.63
CA GLU A 559 15.36 9.41 21.45
C GLU A 559 14.87 9.23 22.89
N PHE A 560 15.31 8.16 23.55
CA PHE A 560 15.09 7.92 24.97
C PHE A 560 16.38 8.14 25.77
N LYS A 561 16.22 8.67 26.97
CA LYS A 561 17.30 8.80 27.96
C LYS A 561 16.77 8.38 29.32
N SER A 562 17.49 7.46 29.96
CA SER A 562 17.10 6.94 31.27
C SER A 562 16.98 8.03 32.34
N SER A 563 17.82 9.08 32.26
CA SER A 563 17.87 10.19 33.22
C SER A 563 18.54 11.41 32.61
N LEU A 564 18.42 12.55 33.29
CA LEU A 564 19.20 13.76 32.95
C LEU A 564 20.61 13.70 33.54
N ARG A 565 20.75 13.22 34.79
CA ARG A 565 22.00 13.28 35.55
C ARG A 565 22.22 12.13 36.53
N TRP A 566 21.30 11.17 36.63
CA TRP A 566 21.45 10.01 37.51
C TRP A 566 21.99 8.77 36.78
N ASP A 567 23.14 8.26 37.19
CA ASP A 567 23.69 7.03 36.62
C ASP A 567 23.14 5.80 37.34
N TYR A 568 22.30 5.01 36.66
CA TYR A 568 21.68 3.80 37.24
C TYR A 568 22.69 2.66 37.49
N ARG A 569 23.86 2.67 36.85
CA ARG A 569 24.90 1.65 37.07
C ARG A 569 25.77 2.00 38.26
N GLU A 570 26.15 3.27 38.38
CA GLU A 570 27.00 3.75 39.48
C GLU A 570 26.21 4.24 40.70
N GLN A 571 24.88 4.36 40.60
CA GLN A 571 23.97 4.81 41.65
C GLN A 571 24.40 6.16 42.26
N ARG A 572 24.80 7.10 41.38
CA ARG A 572 25.26 8.44 41.77
C ARG A 572 25.00 9.45 40.67
N VAL A 573 25.11 10.73 41.02
CA VAL A 573 25.06 11.84 40.06
C VAL A 573 26.25 11.79 39.12
N ASN A 574 25.97 11.77 37.82
CA ASN A 574 26.96 11.78 36.74
C ASN A 574 26.67 12.95 35.79
N LYS A 575 27.45 14.03 35.94
CA LYS A 575 27.31 15.24 35.10
C LYS A 575 27.60 15.00 33.62
N SER A 576 28.28 13.91 33.25
CA SER A 576 28.50 13.60 31.83
C SER A 576 27.20 13.24 31.10
N LEU A 577 26.15 12.80 31.82
CA LEU A 577 24.83 12.54 31.24
C LEU A 577 24.13 13.85 30.80
N GLU A 578 24.36 14.95 31.52
CA GLU A 578 23.85 16.28 31.13
C GLU A 578 24.43 16.67 29.75
N GLU A 579 25.73 16.41 29.52
CA GLU A 579 26.35 16.62 28.20
C GLU A 579 25.74 15.72 27.11
N VAL A 580 25.34 14.50 27.44
CA VAL A 580 24.71 13.58 26.47
C VAL A 580 23.32 14.09 26.04
N VAL A 581 22.53 14.60 26.99
CA VAL A 581 21.24 15.24 26.70
C VAL A 581 21.45 16.46 25.81
N LEU A 582 22.40 17.33 26.13
CA LEU A 582 22.70 18.53 25.33
C LEU A 582 23.15 18.18 23.90
N LYS A 583 24.01 17.16 23.74
CA LYS A 583 24.45 16.67 22.41
C LYS A 583 23.27 16.20 21.57
N THR A 584 22.32 15.51 22.19
CA THR A 584 21.12 15.00 21.53
C THR A 584 20.24 16.15 21.04
N ILE A 585 20.06 17.18 21.87
CA ILE A 585 19.30 18.39 21.51
C ILE A 585 19.96 19.11 20.32
N ALA A 586 21.28 19.29 20.32
CA ALA A 586 21.99 19.86 19.18
C ALA A 586 21.86 19.00 17.91
N ALA A 587 21.94 17.68 18.03
CA ALA A 587 21.79 16.77 16.90
C ALA A 587 20.40 16.85 16.25
N PHE A 588 19.34 16.95 17.05
CA PHE A 588 17.98 17.17 16.55
C PHE A 588 17.83 18.54 15.89
N ASN A 589 18.31 19.61 16.54
CA ASN A 589 18.30 20.96 15.95
C ASN A 589 19.01 21.00 14.60
N ASN A 590 20.19 20.39 14.52
CA ASN A 590 21.03 20.42 13.32
C ASN A 590 20.48 19.58 12.16
N THR A 591 19.40 18.83 12.38
CA THR A 591 18.75 18.00 11.35
C THR A 591 17.32 18.45 11.11
N ASP A 592 16.34 17.65 11.49
CA ASP A 592 14.91 17.82 11.15
C ASP A 592 14.06 18.15 12.40
N GLY A 593 14.68 18.41 13.54
CA GLY A 593 14.00 18.42 14.83
C GLY A 593 13.66 17.00 15.33
N GLY A 594 13.03 16.93 16.50
CA GLY A 594 12.62 15.65 17.10
C GLY A 594 12.16 15.77 18.54
N ILE A 595 11.95 14.62 19.16
CA ILE A 595 11.46 14.46 20.52
C ILE A 595 12.50 13.69 21.33
N LEU A 596 12.83 14.22 22.50
CA LEU A 596 13.65 13.55 23.50
C LEU A 596 12.78 13.25 24.73
N VAL A 597 12.72 11.99 25.14
CA VAL A 597 12.04 11.57 26.37
C VAL A 597 13.07 11.17 27.43
N ILE A 598 12.98 11.80 28.60
CA ILE A 598 13.85 11.54 29.76
C ILE A 598 13.04 10.79 30.84
N GLY A 599 13.62 9.72 31.39
CA GLY A 599 13.00 8.82 32.36
C GLY A 599 12.56 7.48 31.75
N VAL A 600 13.10 7.13 30.57
CA VAL A 600 12.79 5.89 29.84
C VAL A 600 14.10 5.26 29.39
N ASP A 601 14.24 3.94 29.49
CA ASP A 601 15.43 3.24 29.00
C ASP A 601 15.36 2.87 27.52
N ASP A 602 16.44 2.26 27.00
CA ASP A 602 16.56 1.89 25.59
C ASP A 602 15.56 0.78 25.18
N ASP A 603 15.01 0.03 26.14
CA ASP A 603 14.01 -1.02 25.94
C ASP A 603 12.55 -0.48 26.03
N GLY A 604 12.39 0.81 26.36
CA GLY A 604 11.09 1.47 26.49
C GLY A 604 10.43 1.33 27.87
N GLU A 605 11.17 0.88 28.89
CA GLU A 605 10.67 0.77 30.26
C GLU A 605 10.72 2.12 30.99
N PHE A 606 9.68 2.39 31.79
CA PHE A 606 9.53 3.65 32.53
C PHE A 606 10.35 3.64 33.81
N LEU A 607 11.48 4.35 33.82
CA LEU A 607 12.33 4.51 35.01
C LEU A 607 11.89 5.68 35.90
N GLY A 608 11.30 6.71 35.30
CA GLY A 608 10.86 7.94 35.98
C GLY A 608 11.99 8.89 36.38
N LEU A 609 11.62 10.11 36.78
CA LEU A 609 12.54 11.19 37.13
C LEU A 609 12.87 11.34 38.61
N GLN A 610 12.39 10.43 39.47
CA GLN A 610 12.54 10.60 40.94
C GLN A 610 14.01 10.75 41.37
N ASN A 611 14.92 9.96 40.81
CA ASN A 611 16.35 10.07 41.14
C ASN A 611 16.96 11.40 40.67
N ASP A 612 16.50 11.94 39.54
CA ASP A 612 16.92 13.26 39.07
C ASP A 612 16.38 14.37 39.99
N TYR A 613 15.13 14.25 40.45
CA TYR A 613 14.50 15.17 41.41
C TYR A 613 15.22 15.18 42.76
N ASP A 614 15.52 14.00 43.30
CA ASP A 614 16.26 13.82 44.55
C ASP A 614 17.68 14.42 44.43
N SER A 615 18.34 14.25 43.28
CA SER A 615 19.67 14.84 43.04
C SER A 615 19.70 16.37 43.04
N LEU A 616 18.54 17.01 42.85
CA LEU A 616 18.34 18.46 42.83
C LEU A 616 17.70 18.97 44.12
N ASN A 617 17.41 18.09 45.08
CA ASN A 617 16.62 18.39 46.29
C ASN A 617 15.32 19.13 45.93
N GLY A 618 14.57 18.62 44.95
CA GLY A 618 13.44 19.33 44.37
C GLY A 618 12.41 18.43 43.74
N ASP A 619 11.60 19.04 42.89
CA ASP A 619 10.53 18.44 42.12
C ASP A 619 10.71 18.80 40.63
N LYS A 620 9.65 18.54 39.86
CA LYS A 620 9.49 18.94 38.46
C LYS A 620 9.95 20.37 38.16
N ASP A 621 9.62 21.35 39.00
CA ASP A 621 9.94 22.75 38.74
C ASP A 621 11.45 22.99 38.83
N LYS A 622 12.12 22.41 39.83
CA LYS A 622 13.58 22.51 39.95
C LYS A 622 14.30 21.75 38.84
N PHE A 623 13.76 20.60 38.42
CA PHE A 623 14.29 19.85 37.28
C PHE A 623 14.21 20.67 35.99
N GLN A 624 13.04 21.25 35.71
CA GLN A 624 12.83 22.09 34.54
C GLN A 624 13.77 23.31 34.57
N LEU A 625 13.89 23.99 35.72
CA LEU A 625 14.80 25.10 35.88
C LEU A 625 16.26 24.70 35.64
N HIS A 626 16.70 23.54 36.15
CA HIS A 626 18.06 23.04 35.91
C HIS A 626 18.30 22.74 34.42
N LEU A 627 17.35 22.08 33.75
CA LEU A 627 17.41 21.81 32.32
C LEU A 627 17.53 23.10 31.50
N PHE A 628 16.70 24.10 31.77
CA PHE A 628 16.77 25.39 31.08
C PHE A 628 18.06 26.16 31.39
N ASN A 629 18.58 26.09 32.62
CA ASN A 629 19.90 26.67 32.95
C ASN A 629 21.04 26.01 32.15
N LEU A 630 20.98 24.69 31.92
CA LEU A 630 21.94 23.99 31.07
C LEU A 630 21.83 24.44 29.61
N LEU A 631 20.60 24.53 29.09
CA LEU A 631 20.34 24.99 27.72
C LEU A 631 20.78 26.44 27.50
N ASP A 632 20.49 27.33 28.45
CA ASP A 632 20.84 28.74 28.38
C ASP A 632 22.35 28.95 28.46
N ALA A 633 23.04 28.17 29.30
CA ALA A 633 24.49 28.22 29.41
C ALA A 633 25.19 27.75 28.13
N GLU A 634 24.59 26.80 27.41
CA GLU A 634 25.21 26.13 26.26
C GLU A 634 24.83 26.76 24.91
N TYR A 635 23.55 27.09 24.72
CA TYR A 635 22.98 27.55 23.44
C TYR A 635 22.36 28.95 23.52
N GLY A 636 22.24 29.53 24.72
CA GLY A 636 21.68 30.86 24.95
C GLY A 636 20.16 30.87 25.10
N THR A 637 19.66 31.82 25.89
CA THR A 637 18.24 31.97 26.25
C THR A 637 17.31 32.19 25.04
N GLY A 638 17.82 32.79 23.95
CA GLY A 638 17.04 32.97 22.72
C GLY A 638 16.65 31.64 22.08
N TYR A 639 17.54 30.65 22.12
CA TYR A 639 17.28 29.32 21.57
C TYR A 639 16.30 28.53 22.46
N SER A 640 16.58 28.45 23.76
CA SER A 640 15.76 27.69 24.70
C SER A 640 14.30 28.17 24.75
N THR A 641 14.07 29.47 24.53
CA THR A 641 12.72 30.06 24.53
C THR A 641 11.95 29.82 23.23
N SER A 642 12.64 29.74 22.09
CA SER A 642 11.99 29.70 20.77
C SER A 642 11.89 28.30 20.18
N SER A 643 12.82 27.41 20.52
CA SER A 643 13.06 26.16 19.81
C SER A 643 12.79 24.91 20.65
N ILE A 644 12.55 25.07 21.95
CA ILE A 644 12.37 23.98 22.91
C ILE A 644 11.00 24.10 23.60
N THR A 645 10.22 23.00 23.60
CA THR A 645 9.00 22.87 24.41
C THR A 645 9.15 21.69 25.36
N VAL A 646 8.95 21.92 26.66
CA VAL A 646 9.07 20.89 27.71
C VAL A 646 7.71 20.59 28.31
N THR A 647 7.34 19.31 28.36
CA THR A 647 6.11 18.80 29.00
C THR A 647 6.43 17.60 29.89
N PHE A 648 5.59 17.36 30.89
CA PHE A 648 5.77 16.23 31.82
C PHE A 648 4.53 15.35 31.79
N HIS A 649 4.75 14.04 31.81
CA HIS A 649 3.72 13.02 31.68
C HIS A 649 3.85 12.02 32.82
N GLN A 650 2.72 11.62 33.41
CA GLN A 650 2.69 10.71 34.56
C GLN A 650 2.10 9.35 34.17
N LYS A 651 2.77 8.27 34.56
CA LYS A 651 2.32 6.88 34.37
C LYS A 651 2.76 6.00 35.54
N ASP A 652 1.84 5.22 36.11
CA ASP A 652 2.14 4.23 37.15
C ASP A 652 3.01 4.76 38.31
N ASN A 653 2.74 6.00 38.75
CA ASN A 653 3.50 6.80 39.74
C ASN A 653 4.87 7.33 39.32
N ASN A 654 5.34 7.03 38.10
CA ASN A 654 6.56 7.59 37.53
C ASN A 654 6.23 8.78 36.62
N GLU A 655 6.96 9.89 36.79
CA GLU A 655 6.87 11.05 35.90
C GLU A 655 8.05 11.04 34.93
N VAL A 656 7.79 11.33 33.66
CA VAL A 656 8.79 11.43 32.59
C VAL A 656 8.73 12.82 31.93
N CYS A 657 9.86 13.29 31.42
CA CYS A 657 9.99 14.59 30.77
C CYS A 657 10.09 14.41 29.27
N LYS A 658 9.21 15.08 28.52
CA LYS A 658 9.22 15.13 27.06
C LYS A 658 9.69 16.50 26.62
N ILE A 659 10.75 16.52 25.82
CA ILE A 659 11.35 17.71 25.23
C ILE A 659 11.12 17.64 23.72
N GLU A 660 10.37 18.59 23.18
CA GLU A 660 10.19 18.78 21.74
C GLU A 660 11.20 19.82 21.25
N ILE A 661 11.99 19.45 20.24
CA ILE A 661 13.03 20.28 19.63
C ILE A 661 12.61 20.60 18.20
N SER A 662 12.45 21.88 17.91
CA SER A 662 12.14 22.37 16.56
C SER A 662 13.35 22.19 15.63
N ASN A 663 13.10 22.16 14.32
CA ASN A 663 14.19 22.18 13.35
C ASN A 663 14.94 23.52 13.45
N GLY A 664 16.27 23.47 13.48
CA GLY A 664 17.07 24.67 13.66
C GLY A 664 17.09 25.56 12.42
N ASP A 665 17.02 26.87 12.65
CA ASP A 665 17.34 27.90 11.65
C ASP A 665 18.85 28.21 11.62
N ASN A 666 19.58 27.89 12.69
CA ASN A 666 21.01 28.11 12.83
C ASN A 666 21.73 26.85 13.36
N PRO A 667 23.00 26.63 12.97
CA PRO A 667 23.79 25.51 13.48
C PRO A 667 24.10 25.66 14.97
N LEU A 668 23.90 24.58 15.73
CA LEU A 668 24.31 24.47 17.13
C LEU A 668 25.58 23.63 17.29
N TYR A 669 26.49 24.14 18.10
CA TYR A 669 27.70 23.44 18.53
C TYR A 669 27.60 23.16 20.02
N THR A 670 27.95 21.94 20.43
CA THR A 670 27.95 21.53 21.84
C THR A 670 29.39 21.41 22.34
N ASN A 671 29.66 22.00 23.50
CA ASN A 671 30.90 21.83 24.25
C ASN A 671 30.96 20.41 24.82
N VAL A 672 32.05 19.71 24.52
CA VAL A 672 32.31 18.37 25.01
C VAL A 672 33.62 18.35 25.76
N THR A 673 33.60 17.78 26.97
CA THR A 673 34.78 17.61 27.80
C THR A 673 35.47 16.29 27.46
N ASP A 674 36.76 16.34 27.11
CA ASP A 674 37.55 15.13 26.84
C ASP A 674 38.02 14.43 28.14
N LYS A 675 38.71 13.28 27.99
CA LYS A 675 39.23 12.50 29.13
C LYS A 675 40.30 13.24 29.95
N HIS A 676 40.86 14.33 29.42
CA HIS A 676 41.87 15.17 30.06
C HIS A 676 41.28 16.46 30.64
N GLY A 677 39.95 16.64 30.58
CA GLY A 677 39.25 17.81 31.11
C GLY A 677 39.25 19.02 30.16
N GLN A 678 39.73 18.88 28.92
CA GLN A 678 39.72 19.94 27.93
C GLN A 678 38.36 20.00 27.22
N LYS A 679 37.77 21.20 27.15
CA LYS A 679 36.52 21.45 26.43
C LYS A 679 36.78 21.78 24.97
N SER A 680 36.01 21.19 24.07
CA SER A 680 36.02 21.48 22.63
C SER A 680 34.60 21.57 22.10
N GLN A 681 34.36 22.50 21.16
CA GLN A 681 33.07 22.60 20.47
C GLN A 681 33.00 21.55 19.37
N LYS A 682 31.91 20.78 19.36
CA LYS A 682 31.66 19.71 18.41
C LYS A 682 30.29 19.88 17.76
N PHE A 683 30.20 19.44 16.51
CA PHE A 683 28.99 19.52 15.71
C PHE A 683 28.37 18.13 15.56
N PHE A 684 27.12 17.98 16.01
CA PHE A 684 26.40 16.71 16.01
C PHE A 684 25.22 16.74 15.05
N VAL A 685 24.96 15.61 14.37
CA VAL A 685 23.82 15.39 13.48
C VAL A 685 23.19 14.03 13.75
N ARG A 686 21.93 13.86 13.36
CA ARG A 686 21.15 12.64 13.57
C ARG A 686 20.69 11.99 12.25
N PRO A 687 21.51 11.13 11.63
CA PRO A 687 21.15 10.44 10.38
C PRO A 687 20.23 9.23 10.58
N GLY A 688 20.05 8.76 11.83
CA GLY A 688 19.25 7.59 12.20
C GLY A 688 18.92 7.64 13.69
N ASN A 689 18.93 6.50 14.38
CA ASN A 689 18.62 6.41 15.82
C ASN A 689 19.77 6.79 16.76
N ALA A 690 20.79 7.52 16.28
CA ALA A 690 21.93 7.91 17.12
C ALA A 690 22.52 9.26 16.69
N SER A 691 22.96 10.02 17.68
CA SER A 691 23.68 11.29 17.50
C SER A 691 25.13 11.03 17.07
N LYS A 692 25.53 11.51 15.90
CA LYS A 692 26.88 11.35 15.33
C LYS A 692 27.61 12.68 15.24
N GLU A 693 28.88 12.69 15.59
CA GLU A 693 29.77 13.84 15.41
C GLU A 693 30.24 13.91 13.95
N LEU A 694 30.20 15.11 13.35
CA LEU A 694 30.93 15.40 12.12
C LEU A 694 32.32 15.93 12.51
N ALA A 695 33.35 15.12 12.26
CA ALA A 695 34.69 15.36 12.80
C ALA A 695 35.54 16.31 11.95
N SER A 696 35.32 16.36 10.63
CA SER A 696 36.09 17.23 9.74
C SER A 696 35.46 18.61 9.63
N HIS A 697 36.28 19.66 9.75
CA HIS A 697 35.86 21.03 9.48
C HIS A 697 35.29 21.21 8.06
N SER A 698 35.81 20.46 7.08
CA SER A 698 35.28 20.50 5.70
C SER A 698 33.86 19.93 5.62
N GLU A 699 33.60 18.79 6.29
CA GLU A 699 32.29 18.15 6.31
C GLU A 699 31.25 19.00 7.03
N VAL A 700 31.63 19.62 8.15
CA VAL A 700 30.75 20.55 8.88
C VAL A 700 30.40 21.75 8.02
N THR A 701 31.38 22.34 7.33
CA THR A 701 31.15 23.52 6.47
C THR A 701 30.25 23.19 5.29
N GLU A 702 30.50 22.05 4.63
CA GLU A 702 29.66 21.57 3.52
C GLU A 702 28.22 21.29 3.99
N TYR A 703 28.07 20.62 5.14
CA TYR A 703 26.76 20.35 5.72
C TYR A 703 26.00 21.63 6.06
N ILE A 704 26.66 22.60 6.70
CA ILE A 704 26.04 23.87 7.07
C ILE A 704 25.59 24.63 5.83
N ASN A 705 26.43 24.69 4.79
CA ASN A 705 26.07 25.36 3.55
C ASN A 705 24.88 24.71 2.84
N ASN A 706 24.75 23.39 2.91
CA ASN A 706 23.63 22.69 2.28
C ASN A 706 22.33 22.79 3.10
N ARG A 707 22.42 22.83 4.45
CA ARG A 707 21.25 22.76 5.34
C ARG A 707 20.74 24.13 5.81
N PHE A 708 21.63 25.08 6.06
CA PHE A 708 21.30 26.37 6.69
C PHE A 708 21.47 27.58 5.75
N SER A 709 22.26 27.48 4.69
CA SER A 709 22.38 28.56 3.71
C SER A 709 21.23 28.48 2.69
N LYS A 710 20.12 29.14 3.00
CA LYS A 710 19.10 29.54 2.02
C LYS A 710 19.48 30.84 1.33
#